data_AF-F5Y943-F1
#
_entry.id   AF-F5Y943-F1
#
_cell.length_a   1.000
_cell.length_b   1.000
_cell.length_c   1.000
_cell.angle_alpha   90.00
_cell.angle_beta   90.00
_cell.angle_gamma   90.00
#
_symmetry.space_group_name_H-M   'P 1'
#
loop_
_entity.id
_entity.type
_entity.pdbx_description
1 polymer ?
#
loop_
_entity_poly.entity_id
_entity_poly.type
_entity_poly.pdbx_seq_one_letter_code
_entity_poly.pdbx_strand_id
1 'polypeptide(L)'
;MGLISSPKGSRQLCWAVCIAIFALFLVLAAFHVPSFRGYTWDLSPGYGPQLTPAEYAESAFPGFLSTLKGDYSAQSLPWGSVVYETAGIPLSSIYKGSVFRPEFTATAVIAVKGGAASGITGWKSLLSGDYPVSLDIKFRPNLEYLVMAIAAGLDTQPGSKAAGSYTQAIALLKELKKQGRLSENNAEAPVAITFDYRARRAAAAQQAVAIVVPEEGTLSYTVGIFSPSGAAALSEVDQSRLVKEGYLLPGQMPGKAIDDISEFNNALPGIRGAYSRQVLGEQLFSTATYQEHLFSYFAFILMLTAWSCSFYYRIGEGETRRQFLAVSALLLFWVTLRMIKIEAFNGDLVRYLWYLFYIPMIFIPLLLFRIGLSIGDLLNGKNKKTWQGVYRFSFWLSVLLLLMVFTNDLHQLVFSFHKGVDYFEIYGYGVFYYIIAFRVFCFVIAFVIIAVVSTWKKIRVPLIPMALVFCFFIFCNVGYVLYIPVIRISEITLTYSFSALAFIEIALQSRLIPNNIKYGRLFRSAPCSVQIFSGFALAQGRAIKPEYKTAAAGILPAAFFEQLKKMDSKSPQSIVVPGTENIRYDTYPITGGIAVAGINLDKIVTLTATLKEYNKQLEEQNIRLHAAEHIKRETAEVKHKHAVYAAIDQILKEKSHELQKLLDLSEDPGDGEKKSALIRLMVNYCKRRSGLAIACAGGEKVHIADLSIILEEALHESGVSGVARFSRDFLLDAEIAAEVYDYFEQTLRLFITEGKGKTGDKSVVVYMKGEETHLEFRMVESISNKGDLLLRIFPLDTKEENHV
;
A
#
# COMPACT_ATOMS: atom_id res chain seq x y z
N MET A 1 -22.47 -3.86 1.92
CA MET A 1 -21.24 -4.00 1.10
C MET A 1 -21.39 -3.51 -0.35
N GLY A 2 -22.56 -3.59 -0.99
CA GLY A 2 -22.76 -3.15 -2.39
C GLY A 2 -22.81 -1.64 -2.68
N LEU A 3 -23.01 -0.79 -1.66
CA LEU A 3 -23.03 0.69 -1.83
C LEU A 3 -21.64 1.33 -1.94
N ILE A 4 -20.56 0.58 -1.67
CA ILE A 4 -19.20 1.10 -1.53
C ILE A 4 -18.37 0.93 -2.82
N SER A 5 -18.90 0.20 -3.82
CA SER A 5 -18.18 -0.12 -5.06
C SER A 5 -18.39 0.89 -6.20
N SER A 6 -19.26 1.89 -6.05
CA SER A 6 -19.47 2.91 -7.09
C SER A 6 -18.93 4.29 -6.69
N PRO A 7 -18.38 5.09 -7.62
CA PRO A 7 -17.93 6.46 -7.37
C PRO A 7 -19.08 7.41 -6.96
N LYS A 8 -20.34 7.04 -7.23
CA LYS A 8 -21.52 7.73 -6.70
C LYS A 8 -21.70 7.43 -5.21
N GLY A 9 -21.49 6.19 -4.77
CA GLY A 9 -21.61 5.78 -3.36
C GLY A 9 -20.55 6.40 -2.45
N SER A 10 -19.32 6.62 -2.94
CA SER A 10 -18.26 7.26 -2.14
C SER A 10 -18.37 8.79 -2.06
N ARG A 11 -18.86 9.46 -3.11
CA ARG A 11 -19.25 10.88 -3.04
C ARG A 11 -20.48 11.07 -2.14
N GLN A 12 -21.45 10.17 -2.21
CA GLN A 12 -22.59 10.14 -1.30
C GLN A 12 -22.18 9.87 0.14
N LEU A 13 -21.15 9.06 0.40
CA LEU A 13 -20.63 8.86 1.75
C LEU A 13 -19.94 10.11 2.31
N CYS A 14 -19.13 10.81 1.50
CA CYS A 14 -18.51 12.07 1.92
C CYS A 14 -19.59 13.14 2.19
N TRP A 15 -20.59 13.25 1.30
CA TRP A 15 -21.75 14.12 1.52
C TRP A 15 -22.60 13.66 2.71
N ALA A 16 -22.80 12.37 2.93
CA ALA A 16 -23.54 11.84 4.07
C ALA A 16 -22.79 12.05 5.38
N VAL A 17 -21.46 12.02 5.38
CA VAL A 17 -20.63 12.39 6.54
C VAL A 17 -20.72 13.89 6.77
N CYS A 18 -20.62 14.74 5.74
CA CYS A 18 -20.82 16.19 5.87
C CYS A 18 -22.25 16.55 6.33
N ILE A 19 -23.28 15.85 5.82
CA ILE A 19 -24.68 16.01 6.21
C ILE A 19 -24.92 15.46 7.62
N ALA A 20 -24.26 14.36 8.01
CA ALA A 20 -24.31 13.86 9.38
C ALA A 20 -23.63 14.81 10.35
N ILE A 21 -22.49 15.41 9.97
CA ILE A 21 -21.83 16.49 10.72
C ILE A 21 -22.77 17.69 10.86
N PHE A 22 -23.44 18.08 9.78
CA PHE A 22 -24.39 19.19 9.77
C PHE A 22 -25.69 18.89 10.54
N ALA A 23 -26.18 17.65 10.52
CA ALA A 23 -27.33 17.21 11.29
C ALA A 23 -27.00 17.11 12.79
N LEU A 24 -25.81 16.61 13.11
CA LEU A 24 -25.26 16.60 14.47
C LEU A 24 -25.06 18.03 15.00
N PHE A 25 -24.64 18.96 14.13
CA PHE A 25 -24.59 20.39 14.40
C PHE A 25 -25.98 20.97 14.72
N LEU A 26 -27.01 20.64 13.94
CA LEU A 26 -28.39 21.07 14.20
C LEU A 26 -28.94 20.49 15.51
N VAL A 27 -28.61 19.23 15.82
CA VAL A 27 -28.99 18.59 17.09
C VAL A 27 -28.29 19.27 18.28
N LEU A 28 -26.99 19.54 18.20
CA LEU A 28 -26.23 20.24 19.24
C LEU A 28 -26.70 21.69 19.43
N ALA A 29 -27.05 22.38 18.34
CA ALA A 29 -27.65 23.71 18.38
C ALA A 29 -29.05 23.70 19.03
N ALA A 30 -29.83 22.64 18.83
CA ALA A 30 -31.13 22.46 19.46
C ALA A 30 -31.03 22.11 20.96
N PHE A 31 -29.92 21.50 21.41
CA PHE A 31 -29.63 21.23 22.83
C PHE A 31 -29.02 22.42 23.58
N HIS A 32 -28.88 23.59 22.94
CA HIS A 32 -28.35 24.79 23.60
C HIS A 32 -29.32 25.32 24.66
N VAL A 33 -29.23 24.78 25.88
CA VAL A 33 -29.95 25.29 27.05
C VAL A 33 -29.07 26.39 27.68
N PRO A 34 -29.47 27.68 27.64
CA PRO A 34 -28.60 28.78 28.03
C PRO A 34 -28.32 28.90 29.54
N SER A 35 -29.03 28.18 30.41
CA SER A 35 -29.31 28.65 31.78
C SER A 35 -28.56 27.98 32.94
N PHE A 36 -27.72 26.94 32.73
CA PHE A 36 -27.21 26.11 33.83
C PHE A 36 -25.70 25.81 33.77
N ARG A 37 -24.90 26.82 33.39
CA ARG A 37 -23.48 26.68 32.99
C ARG A 37 -22.42 26.71 34.11
N GLY A 38 -22.82 26.85 35.37
CA GLY A 38 -21.87 27.05 36.50
C GLY A 38 -21.41 25.78 37.25
N TYR A 39 -22.07 24.63 37.06
CA TYR A 39 -22.07 23.60 38.12
C TYR A 39 -21.04 22.48 38.05
N THR A 40 -20.52 22.17 36.88
CA THR A 40 -19.81 20.89 36.68
C THR A 40 -18.35 21.06 36.30
N TRP A 41 -17.85 22.29 36.20
CA TRP A 41 -16.54 22.51 35.58
C TRP A 41 -15.33 22.23 36.45
N ASP A 42 -15.44 22.06 37.77
CA ASP A 42 -14.25 21.76 38.59
C ASP A 42 -14.57 21.28 40.03
N LEU A 43 -15.40 20.23 40.18
CA LEU A 43 -15.40 19.44 41.42
C LEU A 43 -14.26 18.40 41.47
N SER A 44 -13.57 18.17 40.34
CA SER A 44 -12.28 17.48 40.35
C SER A 44 -11.28 18.36 41.12
N PRO A 45 -10.55 17.81 42.11
CA PRO A 45 -9.47 18.54 42.79
C PRO A 45 -8.31 18.76 41.82
N GLY A 46 -8.45 19.74 40.94
CA GLY A 46 -7.35 20.36 40.23
C GLY A 46 -6.68 21.33 41.19
N TYR A 47 -5.41 21.04 41.48
CA TYR A 47 -4.46 21.78 42.33
C TYR A 47 -4.48 21.43 43.82
N GLY A 48 -3.61 20.49 44.20
CA GLY A 48 -3.24 20.21 45.59
C GLY A 48 -3.24 18.72 45.95
N PRO A 49 -2.64 18.32 47.09
CA PRO A 49 -2.66 16.93 47.55
C PRO A 49 -4.11 16.41 47.59
N GLN A 50 -4.28 15.09 47.47
CA GLN A 50 -5.58 14.41 47.50
C GLN A 50 -6.30 14.64 48.84
N LEU A 51 -6.89 15.83 49.03
CA LEU A 51 -7.73 16.14 50.18
C LEU A 51 -8.97 15.25 50.10
N THR A 52 -9.35 14.66 51.21
CA THR A 52 -10.65 14.03 51.39
C THR A 52 -11.79 15.08 51.32
N PRO A 53 -13.04 14.70 51.02
CA PRO A 53 -14.21 15.57 51.07
C PRO A 53 -14.31 16.34 52.37
N ALA A 54 -13.95 15.70 53.48
CA ALA A 54 -13.94 16.34 54.79
C ALA A 54 -12.79 17.36 54.89
N GLU A 55 -11.57 17.04 54.49
CA GLU A 55 -10.48 18.02 54.47
C GLU A 55 -10.75 19.18 53.50
N TYR A 56 -11.45 18.91 52.39
CA TYR A 56 -11.90 19.91 51.44
C TYR A 56 -12.99 20.81 52.04
N ALA A 57 -14.02 20.21 52.67
CA ALA A 57 -15.09 20.94 53.34
C ALA A 57 -14.57 21.74 54.55
N GLU A 58 -13.61 21.20 55.30
CA GLU A 58 -12.98 21.88 56.43
C GLU A 58 -12.04 23.02 55.95
N SER A 59 -11.40 22.88 54.79
CA SER A 59 -10.64 23.96 54.16
C SER A 59 -11.56 25.09 53.65
N ALA A 60 -12.72 24.72 53.10
CA ALA A 60 -13.72 25.65 52.57
C ALA A 60 -14.46 26.38 53.69
N PHE A 61 -15.00 25.61 54.64
CA PHE A 61 -15.85 26.02 55.75
C PHE A 61 -15.24 25.49 57.07
N PRO A 62 -14.18 26.15 57.58
CA PRO A 62 -13.51 25.70 58.78
C PRO A 62 -14.46 25.61 59.98
N GLY A 63 -14.42 24.50 60.72
CA GLY A 63 -15.17 24.28 61.95
C GLY A 63 -16.58 23.75 61.72
N PHE A 64 -17.09 23.85 60.48
CA PHE A 64 -18.44 23.41 60.13
C PHE A 64 -18.63 21.91 60.37
N LEU A 65 -17.67 21.05 60.00
CA LEU A 65 -17.83 19.60 60.17
C LEU A 65 -18.00 19.20 61.64
N SER A 66 -17.39 19.96 62.54
CA SER A 66 -17.50 19.73 63.98
C SER A 66 -18.92 20.00 64.52
N THR A 67 -19.76 20.71 63.77
CA THR A 67 -21.15 21.06 64.13
C THR A 67 -22.15 19.96 63.78
N LEU A 68 -21.76 18.99 62.95
CA LEU A 68 -22.63 17.90 62.53
C LEU A 68 -22.78 16.87 63.66
N LYS A 69 -24.01 16.45 63.95
CA LYS A 69 -24.33 15.36 64.88
C LYS A 69 -24.14 14.02 64.17
N GLY A 70 -23.03 13.34 64.46
CA GLY A 70 -22.69 12.03 63.90
C GLY A 70 -21.18 11.85 63.73
N ASP A 71 -20.75 10.61 63.45
CA ASP A 71 -19.32 10.27 63.33
C ASP A 71 -18.82 10.58 61.91
N TYR A 72 -18.61 11.86 61.62
CA TYR A 72 -18.13 12.32 60.32
C TYR A 72 -16.61 12.25 60.23
N SER A 73 -16.08 11.02 60.25
CA SER A 73 -14.68 10.77 59.87
C SER A 73 -14.45 11.20 58.42
N ALA A 74 -13.19 11.48 58.05
CA ALA A 74 -12.81 12.01 56.75
C ALA A 74 -13.27 11.19 55.50
N GLN A 75 -13.79 9.99 55.73
CA GLN A 75 -14.24 9.04 54.72
C GLN A 75 -15.76 9.03 54.47
N SER A 76 -16.56 9.68 55.33
CA SER A 76 -18.04 9.55 55.33
C SER A 76 -18.81 10.65 54.61
N LEU A 77 -18.20 11.83 54.39
CA LEU A 77 -18.85 12.93 53.66
C LEU A 77 -18.76 12.67 52.14
N PRO A 78 -19.89 12.69 51.40
CA PRO A 78 -19.89 12.82 49.95
C PRO A 78 -19.11 14.06 49.48
N TRP A 79 -18.42 13.98 48.33
CA TRP A 79 -17.97 15.20 47.65
C TRP A 79 -19.17 16.05 47.23
N GLY A 80 -19.08 17.37 47.42
CA GLY A 80 -20.18 18.28 47.10
C GLY A 80 -21.37 18.19 48.06
N SER A 81 -21.18 17.65 49.26
CA SER A 81 -22.22 17.63 50.31
C SER A 81 -22.45 19.00 50.92
N VAL A 82 -21.47 19.90 50.98
CA VAL A 82 -21.65 21.29 51.47
C VAL A 82 -21.48 22.24 50.30
N VAL A 83 -22.58 22.90 49.92
CA VAL A 83 -22.64 23.73 48.71
C VAL A 83 -23.46 25.00 48.94
N TYR A 84 -23.16 26.03 48.16
CA TYR A 84 -24.02 27.23 48.10
C TYR A 84 -25.39 26.87 47.52
N GLU A 85 -26.44 27.63 47.85
CA GLU A 85 -27.80 27.45 47.33
C GLU A 85 -27.86 27.62 45.81
N THR A 86 -27.03 28.54 45.31
CA THR A 86 -26.66 28.70 43.91
C THR A 86 -25.78 27.57 43.43
N ALA A 87 -25.91 26.37 44.01
CA ALA A 87 -25.44 25.10 43.52
C ALA A 87 -26.35 23.96 43.93
N GLY A 88 -26.72 23.91 45.20
CA GLY A 88 -27.65 22.90 45.71
C GLY A 88 -29.01 22.92 45.02
N ILE A 89 -29.58 24.08 44.73
CA ILE A 89 -30.93 24.17 44.13
C ILE A 89 -30.95 23.60 42.70
N PRO A 90 -30.05 23.99 41.78
CA PRO A 90 -30.04 23.38 40.45
C PRO A 90 -29.58 21.92 40.44
N LEU A 91 -28.71 21.51 41.38
CA LEU A 91 -28.40 20.08 41.55
C LEU A 91 -29.66 19.29 41.96
N SER A 92 -30.52 19.88 42.79
CA SER A 92 -31.75 19.23 43.25
C SER A 92 -32.79 19.00 42.15
N SER A 93 -32.79 19.82 41.09
CA SER A 93 -33.65 19.61 39.92
C SER A 93 -33.10 18.54 38.96
N ILE A 94 -31.81 18.23 39.04
CA ILE A 94 -31.13 17.23 38.19
C ILE A 94 -31.24 15.83 38.81
N TYR A 95 -30.99 15.69 40.10
CA TYR A 95 -31.00 14.40 40.80
C TYR A 95 -32.36 14.13 41.43
N LYS A 96 -33.16 13.24 40.81
CA LYS A 96 -34.49 12.85 41.34
C LYS A 96 -34.35 12.25 42.74
N GLY A 97 -35.05 12.84 43.71
CA GLY A 97 -35.03 12.40 45.11
C GLY A 97 -33.93 13.05 45.96
N SER A 98 -33.09 13.91 45.38
CA SER A 98 -32.11 14.69 46.13
C SER A 98 -32.75 15.86 46.88
N VAL A 99 -32.10 16.29 47.96
CA VAL A 99 -32.58 17.37 48.83
C VAL A 99 -31.42 18.30 49.17
N PHE A 100 -31.65 19.61 49.01
CA PHE A 100 -30.79 20.66 49.52
C PHE A 100 -31.41 21.24 50.80
N ARG A 101 -30.65 21.27 51.90
CA ARG A 101 -31.08 21.85 53.17
C ARG A 101 -30.16 23.02 53.55
N PRO A 102 -30.69 24.25 53.70
CA PRO A 102 -29.89 25.40 54.08
C PRO A 102 -29.45 25.31 55.55
N GLU A 103 -28.18 25.61 55.82
CA GLU A 103 -27.59 25.49 57.17
C GLU A 103 -27.07 26.81 57.73
N PHE A 104 -26.43 27.63 56.90
CA PHE A 104 -25.90 28.92 57.33
C PHE A 104 -25.86 29.92 56.18
N THR A 105 -25.63 31.19 56.51
CA THR A 105 -25.40 32.26 55.56
C THR A 105 -23.94 32.69 55.59
N ALA A 106 -23.32 32.80 54.41
CA ALA A 106 -21.99 33.35 54.21
C ALA A 106 -22.11 34.69 53.47
N THR A 107 -21.62 35.77 54.07
CA THR A 107 -21.69 37.12 53.50
C THR A 107 -20.30 37.62 53.15
N ALA A 108 -20.11 38.15 51.95
CA ALA A 108 -18.84 38.75 51.58
C ALA A 108 -18.66 40.09 52.31
N VAL A 109 -17.52 40.24 53.00
CA VAL A 109 -17.22 41.40 53.85
C VAL A 109 -15.75 41.80 53.74
N ILE A 110 -15.42 42.95 54.34
CA ILE A 110 -14.05 43.38 54.52
C ILE A 110 -13.67 43.12 55.98
N ALA A 111 -12.73 42.22 56.21
CA ALA A 111 -12.16 41.96 57.52
C ALA A 111 -10.92 42.83 57.72
N VAL A 112 -10.86 43.56 58.84
CA VAL A 112 -9.78 44.49 59.13
C VAL A 112 -9.12 44.13 60.46
N LYS A 113 -7.81 43.89 60.46
CA LYS A 113 -7.02 43.54 61.63
C LYS A 113 -6.45 44.80 62.29
N GLY A 114 -6.51 44.87 63.63
CA GLY A 114 -5.96 45.97 64.42
C GLY A 114 -6.71 47.30 64.22
N GLY A 115 -6.01 48.42 64.45
CA GLY A 115 -6.56 49.78 64.34
C GLY A 115 -6.73 50.31 62.90
N ALA A 116 -6.51 49.48 61.88
CA ALA A 116 -6.58 49.85 60.47
C ALA A 116 -8.01 50.05 59.93
N ALA A 117 -9.03 49.92 60.79
CA ALA A 117 -10.44 50.08 60.42
C ALA A 117 -10.83 51.54 60.12
N SER A 118 -10.01 52.52 60.52
CA SER A 118 -10.30 53.94 60.30
C SER A 118 -10.30 54.29 58.81
N GLY A 119 -11.47 54.67 58.29
CA GLY A 119 -11.64 55.10 56.89
C GLY A 119 -12.01 53.99 55.90
N ILE A 120 -12.19 52.75 56.35
CA ILE A 120 -12.69 51.65 55.51
C ILE A 120 -14.20 51.51 55.71
N THR A 121 -14.99 51.99 54.75
CA THR A 121 -16.47 51.94 54.79
C THR A 121 -17.06 50.94 53.79
N GLY A 122 -16.30 50.53 52.78
CA GLY A 122 -16.78 49.64 51.74
C GLY A 122 -15.83 49.43 50.57
N TRP A 123 -16.32 48.92 49.45
CA TRP A 123 -15.48 48.45 48.34
C TRP A 123 -14.62 49.57 47.76
N LYS A 124 -15.20 50.75 47.50
CA LYS A 124 -14.47 51.89 46.90
C LYS A 124 -13.40 52.45 47.82
N SER A 125 -13.65 52.43 49.14
CA SER A 125 -12.70 52.92 50.15
C SER A 125 -11.38 52.12 50.19
N LEU A 126 -11.39 50.88 49.66
CA LEU A 126 -10.17 50.07 49.52
C LEU A 126 -9.14 50.73 48.60
N LEU A 127 -9.58 51.50 47.60
CA LEU A 127 -8.67 52.18 46.66
C LEU A 127 -7.92 53.35 47.31
N SER A 128 -8.51 54.01 48.30
CA SER A 128 -7.92 55.19 48.97
C SER A 128 -6.95 54.86 50.11
N GLY A 129 -6.91 53.62 50.58
CA GLY A 129 -6.01 53.22 51.66
C GLY A 129 -4.53 53.10 51.27
N ASP A 130 -3.63 53.07 52.25
CA ASP A 130 -2.22 52.68 52.07
C ASP A 130 -1.92 51.42 52.90
N TYR A 131 -2.66 50.36 52.57
CA TYR A 131 -2.53 49.07 53.24
C TYR A 131 -2.60 47.93 52.23
N PRO A 132 -1.89 46.81 52.47
CA PRO A 132 -2.07 45.58 51.70
C PRO A 132 -3.48 45.01 51.90
N VAL A 133 -4.08 44.56 50.80
CA VAL A 133 -5.39 43.91 50.76
C VAL A 133 -5.19 42.46 50.32
N SER A 134 -5.68 41.52 51.12
CA SER A 134 -5.72 40.12 50.74
C SER A 134 -7.09 39.74 50.17
N LEU A 135 -7.09 38.98 49.07
CA LEU A 135 -8.28 38.32 48.54
C LEU A 135 -8.26 36.83 48.93
N ASP A 136 -9.27 36.39 49.67
CA ASP A 136 -9.36 35.01 50.21
C ASP A 136 -9.99 34.04 49.20
N ILE A 137 -9.15 33.53 48.31
CA ILE A 137 -9.51 32.62 47.20
C ILE A 137 -8.98 31.20 47.40
N LYS A 138 -8.71 30.82 48.66
CA LYS A 138 -8.15 29.51 48.99
C LYS A 138 -9.07 28.37 48.57
N PHE A 139 -10.37 28.61 48.64
CA PHE A 139 -11.40 27.72 48.14
C PHE A 139 -11.78 28.12 46.71
N ARG A 140 -11.80 27.15 45.77
CA ARG A 140 -11.98 27.39 44.33
C ARG A 140 -13.11 28.40 44.02
N PRO A 141 -14.38 28.23 44.45
CA PRO A 141 -15.46 29.15 44.07
C PRO A 141 -15.41 30.50 44.78
N ASN A 142 -14.55 30.72 45.78
CA ASN A 142 -14.53 31.99 46.51
C ASN A 142 -14.23 33.18 45.59
N LEU A 143 -13.38 33.00 44.57
CA LEU A 143 -13.08 34.09 43.64
C LEU A 143 -14.34 34.58 42.95
N GLU A 144 -15.11 33.66 42.37
CA GLU A 144 -16.31 33.96 41.64
C GLU A 144 -17.36 34.61 42.55
N TYR A 145 -17.56 34.09 43.76
CA TYR A 145 -18.56 34.60 44.71
C TYR A 145 -18.13 35.93 45.33
N LEU A 146 -16.85 36.13 45.66
CA LEU A 146 -16.37 37.42 46.18
C LEU A 146 -16.43 38.51 45.10
N VAL A 147 -16.06 38.19 43.85
CA VAL A 147 -16.16 39.13 42.72
C VAL A 147 -17.61 39.51 42.45
N MET A 148 -18.54 38.56 42.49
CA MET A 148 -19.96 38.85 42.34
C MET A 148 -20.51 39.74 43.46
N ALA A 149 -20.05 39.54 44.70
CA ALA A 149 -20.45 40.40 45.82
C ALA A 149 -19.92 41.84 45.68
N ILE A 150 -18.67 42.00 45.25
CA ILE A 150 -18.10 43.32 44.93
C ILE A 150 -18.88 43.95 43.76
N ALA A 151 -19.20 43.17 42.73
CA ALA A 151 -19.94 43.65 41.57
C ALA A 151 -21.34 44.15 41.96
N ALA A 152 -22.04 43.40 42.81
CA ALA A 152 -23.37 43.78 43.31
C ALA A 152 -23.35 45.07 44.13
N GLY A 153 -22.27 45.34 44.89
CA GLY A 153 -22.10 46.61 45.62
C GLY A 153 -21.64 47.78 44.76
N LEU A 154 -20.92 47.53 43.66
CA LEU A 154 -20.41 48.58 42.79
C LEU A 154 -21.38 48.98 41.67
N ASP A 155 -22.39 48.16 41.36
CA ASP A 155 -23.35 48.46 40.29
C ASP A 155 -24.22 49.68 40.64
N THR A 156 -23.98 50.81 39.95
CA THR A 156 -24.59 52.11 40.25
C THR A 156 -25.84 52.42 39.44
N GLN A 157 -26.38 51.49 38.63
CA GLN A 157 -27.58 51.76 37.83
C GLN A 157 -28.83 51.04 38.37
N PRO A 158 -29.87 51.78 38.84
CA PRO A 158 -31.14 51.17 39.20
C PRO A 158 -31.80 50.58 37.95
N GLY A 159 -31.90 49.24 37.90
CA GLY A 159 -32.43 48.49 36.75
C GLY A 159 -31.36 47.85 35.85
N SER A 160 -30.07 48.04 36.14
CA SER A 160 -29.00 47.19 35.60
C SER A 160 -29.17 45.77 36.15
N LYS A 161 -29.22 44.80 35.24
CA LYS A 161 -29.31 43.37 35.57
C LYS A 161 -28.02 42.96 36.28
N ALA A 162 -28.10 42.78 37.59
CA ALA A 162 -26.97 42.69 38.51
C ALA A 162 -25.96 41.57 38.20
N ALA A 163 -26.30 40.60 37.33
CA ALA A 163 -25.37 39.54 36.96
C ALA A 163 -24.60 39.79 35.64
N GLY A 164 -24.80 40.95 34.99
CA GLY A 164 -24.23 41.19 33.65
C GLY A 164 -22.79 41.68 33.60
N SER A 165 -22.26 42.36 34.63
CA SER A 165 -20.97 43.05 34.50
C SER A 165 -20.13 43.06 35.78
N TYR A 166 -19.45 41.93 36.03
CA TYR A 166 -18.35 41.85 37.00
C TYR A 166 -17.14 42.74 36.63
N THR A 167 -17.21 43.49 35.53
CA THR A 167 -16.18 44.38 34.99
C THR A 167 -15.71 45.42 36.02
N GLN A 168 -16.62 46.01 36.79
CA GLN A 168 -16.26 47.01 37.79
C GLN A 168 -15.49 46.39 38.97
N ALA A 169 -15.90 45.20 39.42
CA ALA A 169 -15.17 44.44 40.43
C ALA A 169 -13.76 44.06 39.95
N ILE A 170 -13.64 43.58 38.70
CA ILE A 170 -12.35 43.29 38.08
C ILE A 170 -11.49 44.54 37.95
N ALA A 171 -12.06 45.69 37.57
CA ALA A 171 -11.34 46.96 37.48
C ALA A 171 -10.82 47.42 38.85
N LEU A 172 -11.61 47.26 39.91
CA LEU A 172 -11.18 47.55 41.28
C LEU A 172 -10.00 46.68 41.70
N LEU A 173 -10.12 45.35 41.52
CA LEU A 173 -9.04 44.41 41.86
C LEU A 173 -7.78 44.67 41.03
N LYS A 174 -7.95 45.01 39.74
CA LYS A 174 -6.84 45.40 38.85
C LYS A 174 -6.11 46.63 39.35
N GLU A 175 -6.84 47.66 39.80
CA GLU A 175 -6.22 48.87 40.32
C GLU A 175 -5.48 48.60 41.65
N LEU A 176 -6.06 47.81 42.56
CA LEU A 176 -5.35 47.36 43.78
C LEU A 176 -4.07 46.57 43.46
N LYS A 177 -4.11 45.73 42.42
CA LYS A 177 -2.92 44.98 41.98
C LYS A 177 -1.87 45.87 41.34
N LYS A 178 -2.28 46.84 40.52
CA LYS A 178 -1.40 47.84 39.89
C LYS A 178 -0.69 48.70 40.94
N GLN A 179 -1.36 49.00 42.05
CA GLN A 179 -0.78 49.69 43.21
C GLN A 179 0.14 48.79 44.05
N GLY A 180 0.31 47.52 43.72
CA GLY A 180 1.14 46.57 44.48
C GLY A 180 0.52 46.10 45.80
N ARG A 181 -0.77 46.40 46.02
CA ARG A 181 -1.45 46.18 47.31
C ARG A 181 -2.28 44.91 47.35
N LEU A 182 -2.63 44.32 46.21
CA LEU A 182 -3.41 43.07 46.16
C LEU A 182 -2.53 41.82 46.26
N SER A 183 -2.84 40.96 47.24
CA SER A 183 -2.23 39.64 47.44
C SER A 183 -3.29 38.55 47.61
N GLU A 184 -2.98 37.32 47.20
CA GLU A 184 -3.90 36.19 47.30
C GLU A 184 -3.60 35.39 48.57
N ASN A 185 -4.63 35.08 49.36
CA ASN A 185 -4.54 34.20 50.53
C ASN A 185 -3.45 34.59 51.56
N ASN A 186 -3.13 35.89 51.67
CA ASN A 186 -2.14 36.40 52.59
C ASN A 186 -2.77 36.68 53.96
N ALA A 187 -2.55 35.76 54.91
CA ALA A 187 -3.07 35.88 56.26
C ALA A 187 -2.45 37.06 57.05
N GLU A 188 -1.30 37.60 56.65
CA GLU A 188 -0.63 38.70 57.34
C GLU A 188 -1.17 40.08 56.93
N ALA A 189 -1.92 40.16 55.83
CA ALA A 189 -2.50 41.41 55.37
C ALA A 189 -3.44 42.02 56.43
N PRO A 190 -3.35 43.33 56.71
CA PRO A 190 -4.20 44.01 57.68
C PRO A 190 -5.66 44.10 57.20
N VAL A 191 -5.90 44.02 55.89
CA VAL A 191 -7.24 44.05 55.29
C VAL A 191 -7.44 42.83 54.42
N ALA A 192 -8.57 42.15 54.56
CA ALA A 192 -8.92 40.97 53.76
C ALA A 192 -10.35 41.05 53.23
N ILE A 193 -10.52 40.82 51.93
CA ILE A 193 -11.82 40.55 51.30
C ILE A 193 -12.07 39.06 51.49
N THR A 194 -13.05 38.72 52.33
CA THR A 194 -13.34 37.34 52.75
C THR A 194 -14.82 37.17 53.09
N PHE A 195 -15.21 35.97 53.50
CA PHE A 195 -16.53 35.72 54.06
C PHE A 195 -16.56 35.97 55.56
N ASP A 196 -17.70 36.49 56.02
CA ASP A 196 -17.96 36.91 57.38
C ASP A 196 -17.71 35.84 58.45
N TYR A 197 -18.02 34.56 58.16
CA TYR A 197 -17.74 33.46 59.09
C TYR A 197 -16.26 33.33 59.44
N ARG A 198 -15.33 33.62 58.51
CA ARG A 198 -13.88 33.60 58.80
C ARG A 198 -13.46 34.75 59.70
N ALA A 199 -14.03 35.93 59.44
CA ALA A 199 -13.76 37.12 60.23
C ALA A 199 -14.33 37.00 61.66
N ARG A 200 -15.56 36.46 61.80
CA ARG A 200 -16.17 36.18 63.12
C ARG A 200 -15.40 35.12 63.90
N ARG A 201 -14.93 34.07 63.22
CA ARG A 201 -14.09 33.05 63.86
C ARG A 201 -12.76 33.61 64.35
N ALA A 202 -12.13 34.48 63.56
CA ALA A 202 -10.93 35.20 63.99
C ALA A 202 -11.20 36.08 65.22
N ALA A 203 -12.30 36.84 65.22
CA ALA A 203 -12.72 37.65 66.37
C ALA A 203 -13.03 36.78 67.61
N ALA A 204 -13.69 35.64 67.44
CA ALA A 204 -13.99 34.68 68.52
C ALA A 204 -12.72 34.05 69.11
N ALA A 205 -11.65 33.92 68.31
CA ALA A 205 -10.32 33.52 68.77
C ALA A 205 -9.53 34.67 69.43
N GLN A 206 -10.21 35.74 69.87
CA GLN A 206 -9.63 36.94 70.51
C GLN A 206 -8.63 37.71 69.63
N GLN A 207 -8.69 37.53 68.31
CA GLN A 207 -7.93 38.37 67.40
C GLN A 207 -8.65 39.72 67.25
N ALA A 208 -7.90 40.82 67.23
CA ALA A 208 -8.46 42.15 67.01
C ALA A 208 -8.88 42.32 65.54
N VAL A 209 -10.05 41.78 65.17
CA VAL A 209 -10.60 41.83 63.82
C VAL A 209 -11.95 42.54 63.83
N ALA A 210 -12.04 43.65 63.11
CA ALA A 210 -13.29 44.34 62.82
C ALA A 210 -13.89 43.82 61.51
N ILE A 211 -15.22 43.69 61.47
CA ILE A 211 -15.97 43.27 60.28
C ILE A 211 -16.66 44.50 59.72
N VAL A 212 -16.31 44.89 58.50
CA VAL A 212 -16.95 45.98 57.77
C VAL A 212 -17.86 45.37 56.71
N VAL A 213 -19.16 45.59 56.85
CA VAL A 213 -20.15 45.32 55.80
C VAL A 213 -20.16 46.53 54.87
N PRO A 214 -19.84 46.38 53.57
CA PRO A 214 -19.71 47.51 52.65
C PRO A 214 -20.99 48.33 52.50
N GLU A 215 -20.89 49.65 52.68
CA GLU A 215 -22.02 50.58 52.56
C GLU A 215 -22.62 50.62 51.15
N GLU A 216 -21.82 50.35 50.11
CA GLU A 216 -22.33 50.31 48.74
C GLU A 216 -23.18 49.06 48.45
N GLY A 217 -23.15 48.07 49.35
CA GLY A 217 -23.88 46.80 49.23
C GLY A 217 -22.97 45.59 49.05
N THR A 218 -23.48 44.41 49.38
CA THR A 218 -22.78 43.12 49.24
C THR A 218 -23.79 41.99 49.02
N LEU A 219 -23.32 40.77 48.74
CA LEU A 219 -24.15 39.57 48.62
C LEU A 219 -24.00 38.65 49.85
N SER A 220 -25.14 38.13 50.28
CA SER A 220 -25.24 37.03 51.24
C SER A 220 -25.66 35.77 50.50
N TYR A 221 -24.92 34.69 50.72
CA TYR A 221 -25.12 33.39 50.08
C TYR A 221 -25.60 32.39 51.12
N THR A 222 -26.71 31.69 50.86
CA THR A 222 -27.07 30.55 51.70
C THR A 222 -26.17 29.37 51.35
N VAL A 223 -25.60 28.72 52.37
CA VAL A 223 -24.82 27.49 52.25
C VAL A 223 -25.56 26.39 53.00
N GLY A 224 -25.58 25.20 52.41
CA GLY A 224 -26.35 24.09 52.94
C GLY A 224 -25.75 22.75 52.61
N ILE A 225 -26.40 21.71 53.16
CA ILE A 225 -26.05 20.33 52.86
C ILE A 225 -26.90 19.82 51.71
N PHE A 226 -26.26 19.31 50.68
CA PHE A 226 -26.87 18.62 49.55
C PHE A 226 -26.74 17.09 49.74
N SER A 227 -27.87 16.39 49.68
CA SER A 227 -27.91 14.91 49.70
C SER A 227 -28.52 14.39 48.39
N PRO A 228 -27.77 13.60 47.60
CA PRO A 228 -28.31 12.95 46.41
C PRO A 228 -29.32 11.84 46.74
N SER A 229 -29.25 11.27 47.94
CA SER A 229 -30.03 10.09 48.38
C SER A 229 -31.30 10.44 49.19
N GLY A 230 -31.65 11.72 49.25
CA GLY A 230 -32.83 12.23 49.96
C GLY A 230 -32.59 12.70 51.40
N ALA A 231 -33.64 13.22 52.02
CA ALA A 231 -33.58 13.93 53.32
C ALA A 231 -33.14 13.04 54.49
N ALA A 232 -33.42 11.74 54.46
CA ALA A 232 -33.11 10.81 55.55
C ALA A 232 -31.60 10.58 55.75
N ALA A 233 -30.77 10.94 54.77
CA ALA A 233 -29.31 10.82 54.83
C ALA A 233 -28.62 12.10 55.36
N LEU A 234 -29.36 13.17 55.66
CA LEU A 234 -28.80 14.44 56.12
C LEU A 234 -28.57 14.41 57.63
N SER A 235 -27.31 14.53 58.04
CA SER A 235 -26.84 14.77 59.41
C SER A 235 -27.59 15.91 60.07
N GLU A 236 -27.99 15.85 61.34
CA GLU A 236 -28.44 17.07 62.02
C GLU A 236 -27.26 18.01 62.30
N VAL A 237 -27.47 19.33 62.17
CA VAL A 237 -26.48 20.35 62.55
C VAL A 237 -26.84 20.91 63.92
N ASP A 238 -25.86 20.99 64.82
CA ASP A 238 -26.00 21.72 66.09
C ASP A 238 -25.88 23.23 65.83
N GLN A 239 -27.05 23.89 65.76
CA GLN A 239 -27.14 25.34 65.54
C GLN A 239 -26.40 26.16 66.60
N SER A 240 -26.34 25.70 67.85
CA SER A 240 -25.65 26.42 68.92
C SER A 240 -24.13 26.40 68.72
N ARG A 241 -23.60 25.26 68.28
CA ARG A 241 -22.19 25.09 67.93
C ARG A 241 -21.84 25.82 66.63
N LEU A 242 -22.75 25.84 65.67
CA LEU A 242 -22.61 26.57 64.40
C LEU A 242 -22.41 28.07 64.63
N VAL A 243 -23.24 28.68 65.49
CA VAL A 243 -23.09 30.09 65.88
C VAL A 243 -21.78 30.32 66.64
N LYS A 244 -21.36 29.38 67.51
CA LYS A 244 -20.09 29.46 68.24
C LYS A 244 -18.87 29.44 67.32
N GLU A 245 -18.94 28.72 66.21
CA GLU A 245 -17.89 28.69 65.16
C GLU A 245 -17.89 29.93 64.25
N GLY A 246 -18.82 30.88 64.46
CA GLY A 246 -18.85 32.19 63.78
C GLY A 246 -19.79 32.27 62.58
N TYR A 247 -20.62 31.26 62.34
CA TYR A 247 -21.59 31.22 61.24
C TYR A 247 -22.90 31.94 61.60
N LEU A 248 -23.55 32.55 60.59
CA LEU A 248 -24.90 33.10 60.71
C LEU A 248 -25.94 32.05 60.36
N LEU A 249 -27.08 32.07 61.07
CA LEU A 249 -28.19 31.17 60.76
C LEU A 249 -28.88 31.59 59.45
N PRO A 250 -29.54 30.66 58.73
CA PRO A 250 -30.26 30.98 57.51
C PRO A 250 -31.28 32.10 57.74
N GLY A 251 -31.29 33.09 56.85
CA GLY A 251 -32.16 34.27 56.94
C GLY A 251 -31.54 35.47 57.67
N GLN A 252 -30.42 35.29 58.37
CA GLN A 252 -29.59 36.41 58.84
C GLN A 252 -28.67 36.85 57.68
N MET A 253 -29.16 37.73 56.82
CA MET A 253 -28.46 38.19 55.61
C MET A 253 -28.09 39.68 55.73
N PRO A 254 -26.87 40.01 56.18
CA PRO A 254 -26.37 41.39 56.16
C PRO A 254 -26.24 42.00 54.76
N GLY A 255 -26.14 41.16 53.72
CA GLY A 255 -26.12 41.54 52.32
C GLY A 255 -27.41 41.15 51.59
N LYS A 256 -27.47 41.48 50.30
CA LYS A 256 -28.60 41.14 49.43
C LYS A 256 -28.58 39.63 49.09
N ALA A 257 -29.76 39.00 49.12
CA ALA A 257 -29.95 37.64 48.64
C ALA A 257 -29.86 37.57 47.10
N ILE A 258 -29.76 36.36 46.56
CA ILE A 258 -29.70 36.15 45.11
C ILE A 258 -31.12 35.99 44.57
N ASP A 259 -31.58 37.01 43.85
CA ASP A 259 -32.93 37.05 43.28
C ASP A 259 -33.10 36.07 42.11
N ASP A 260 -32.11 35.99 41.21
CA ASP A 260 -32.11 35.11 40.03
C ASP A 260 -30.84 34.24 39.99
N ILE A 261 -31.02 32.97 40.37
CA ILE A 261 -29.95 31.97 40.36
C ILE A 261 -29.45 31.70 38.92
N SER A 262 -30.31 31.76 37.91
CA SER A 262 -29.88 31.52 36.53
C SER A 262 -28.99 32.66 36.03
N GLU A 263 -29.36 33.89 36.31
CA GLU A 263 -28.57 35.08 35.95
C GLU A 263 -27.19 35.03 36.64
N PHE A 264 -27.17 34.75 37.95
CA PHE A 264 -25.95 34.61 38.74
C PHE A 264 -25.01 33.57 38.14
N ASN A 265 -25.52 32.37 37.82
CA ASN A 265 -24.71 31.29 37.27
C ASN A 265 -24.20 31.55 35.85
N ASN A 266 -24.91 32.34 35.07
CA ASN A 266 -24.45 32.73 33.74
C ASN A 266 -23.24 33.68 33.79
N ALA A 267 -23.05 34.39 34.90
CA ALA A 267 -21.95 35.33 35.10
C ALA A 267 -20.62 34.65 35.52
N LEU A 268 -20.68 33.56 36.29
CA LEU A 268 -19.51 32.94 36.92
C LEU A 268 -18.40 32.50 35.95
N PRO A 269 -18.67 31.83 34.80
CA PRO A 269 -17.62 31.23 33.96
C PRO A 269 -16.59 32.25 33.40
N GLY A 270 -16.95 33.52 33.31
CA GLY A 270 -16.08 34.57 32.77
C GLY A 270 -15.15 35.23 33.81
N ILE A 271 -15.45 35.09 35.09
CA ILE A 271 -14.78 35.83 36.17
C ILE A 271 -13.33 35.43 36.33
N ARG A 272 -13.05 34.12 36.44
CA ARG A 272 -11.69 33.62 36.66
C ARG A 272 -10.75 33.98 35.52
N GLY A 273 -11.21 33.83 34.28
CA GLY A 273 -10.45 34.24 33.10
C GLY A 273 -10.17 35.74 33.07
N ALA A 274 -11.15 36.57 33.44
CA ALA A 274 -10.98 38.01 33.54
C ALA A 274 -10.00 38.40 34.66
N TYR A 275 -10.08 37.75 35.83
CA TYR A 275 -9.18 37.97 36.94
C TYR A 275 -7.73 37.61 36.59
N SER A 276 -7.46 36.39 36.10
CA SER A 276 -6.10 35.99 35.69
C SER A 276 -5.52 36.91 34.61
N ARG A 277 -6.29 37.21 33.55
CA ARG A 277 -5.79 38.01 32.41
C ARG A 277 -5.66 39.50 32.74
N GLN A 278 -6.64 40.09 33.43
CA GLN A 278 -6.73 41.53 33.62
C GLN A 278 -6.14 42.01 34.94
N VAL A 279 -6.25 41.22 36.01
CA VAL A 279 -5.73 41.57 37.35
C VAL A 279 -4.31 41.05 37.51
N LEU A 280 -4.09 39.74 37.35
CA LEU A 280 -2.76 39.14 37.55
C LEU A 280 -1.81 39.36 36.37
N GLY A 281 -2.34 39.61 35.17
CA GLY A 281 -1.54 39.72 33.95
C GLY A 281 -1.03 38.37 33.43
N GLU A 282 -1.60 37.26 33.88
CA GLU A 282 -1.23 35.91 33.47
C GLU A 282 -1.80 35.61 32.07
N GLN A 283 -0.92 35.25 31.13
CA GLN A 283 -1.34 34.73 29.84
C GLN A 283 -1.52 33.21 29.92
N LEU A 284 -2.77 32.77 30.01
CA LEU A 284 -3.12 31.35 29.85
C LEU A 284 -3.00 30.97 28.37
N PHE A 285 -2.18 29.95 28.07
CA PHE A 285 -1.95 29.44 26.71
C PHE A 285 -3.09 28.53 26.19
N SER A 286 -4.15 28.32 26.96
CA SER A 286 -5.33 27.51 26.57
C SER A 286 -6.58 28.36 26.45
N THR A 287 -7.57 27.78 25.79
CA THR A 287 -8.97 28.19 25.95
C THR A 287 -9.31 28.11 27.44
N ALA A 288 -9.75 29.22 28.02
CA ALA A 288 -10.08 29.34 29.44
C ALA A 288 -11.59 29.47 29.66
N THR A 289 -12.33 29.89 28.63
CA THR A 289 -13.79 30.01 28.70
C THR A 289 -14.46 28.91 27.87
N TYR A 290 -15.64 28.49 28.31
CA TYR A 290 -16.48 27.51 27.61
C TYR A 290 -16.68 27.85 26.12
N GLN A 291 -16.88 29.14 25.79
CA GLN A 291 -17.04 29.61 24.42
C GLN A 291 -15.76 29.40 23.58
N GLU A 292 -14.59 29.67 24.17
CA GLU A 292 -13.29 29.44 23.53
C GLU A 292 -13.07 27.95 23.23
N HIS A 293 -13.49 27.04 24.13
CA HIS A 293 -13.42 25.59 23.93
C HIS A 293 -14.31 25.14 22.75
N LEU A 294 -15.58 25.56 22.73
CA LEU A 294 -16.49 25.23 21.64
C LEU A 294 -16.00 25.77 20.30
N PHE A 295 -15.55 27.03 20.26
CA PHE A 295 -14.98 27.62 19.04
C PHE A 295 -13.79 26.81 18.53
N SER A 296 -12.89 26.37 19.42
CA SER A 296 -11.74 25.55 19.06
C SER A 296 -12.14 24.20 18.49
N TYR A 297 -13.17 23.55 19.04
CA TYR A 297 -13.70 22.30 18.48
C TYR A 297 -14.36 22.53 17.10
N PHE A 298 -15.12 23.61 16.93
CA PHE A 298 -15.71 23.95 15.63
C PHE A 298 -14.66 24.25 14.57
N ALA A 299 -13.65 25.06 14.90
CA ALA A 299 -12.53 25.34 14.03
C ALA A 299 -11.79 24.04 13.64
N PHE A 300 -11.57 23.15 14.61
CA PHE A 300 -10.96 21.84 14.36
C PHE A 300 -11.82 20.97 13.42
N ILE A 301 -13.14 20.91 13.61
CA ILE A 301 -14.04 20.12 12.73
C ILE A 301 -14.02 20.66 11.30
N LEU A 302 -14.03 21.99 11.11
CA LEU A 302 -13.96 22.61 9.78
C LEU A 302 -12.62 22.27 9.11
N MET A 303 -11.52 22.41 9.85
CA MET A 303 -10.18 22.03 9.38
C MET A 303 -10.10 20.53 9.04
N LEU A 304 -10.60 19.65 9.92
CA LEU A 304 -10.61 18.20 9.71
C LEU A 304 -11.42 17.81 8.47
N THR A 305 -12.53 18.49 8.22
CA THR A 305 -13.38 18.27 7.05
C THR A 305 -12.66 18.69 5.78
N ALA A 306 -12.07 19.89 5.75
CA ALA A 306 -11.27 20.37 4.63
C ALA A 306 -10.07 19.45 4.35
N TRP A 307 -9.38 19.02 5.42
CA TRP A 307 -8.27 18.08 5.35
C TRP A 307 -8.70 16.72 4.80
N SER A 308 -9.83 16.17 5.26
CA SER A 308 -10.37 14.89 4.81
C SER A 308 -10.80 14.92 3.34
N CYS A 309 -11.40 16.02 2.88
CA CYS A 309 -11.71 16.25 1.47
C CYS A 309 -10.44 16.33 0.62
N SER A 310 -9.46 17.14 1.04
CA SER A 310 -8.15 17.23 0.38
C SER A 310 -7.49 15.85 0.29
N PHE A 311 -7.51 15.10 1.39
CA PHE A 311 -6.97 13.75 1.48
C PHE A 311 -7.63 12.78 0.49
N TYR A 312 -8.96 12.80 0.40
CA TYR A 312 -9.73 11.92 -0.49
C TYR A 312 -9.29 12.03 -1.95
N TYR A 313 -8.92 13.24 -2.41
CA TYR A 313 -8.42 13.47 -3.76
C TYR A 313 -6.93 13.15 -3.92
N ARG A 314 -6.15 13.22 -2.84
CA ARG A 314 -4.70 12.96 -2.86
C ARG A 314 -4.36 11.46 -2.96
N ILE A 315 -5.21 10.56 -2.49
CA ILE A 315 -4.97 9.10 -2.51
C ILE A 315 -5.86 8.38 -3.52
N GLY A 316 -5.22 7.66 -4.45
CA GLY A 316 -5.92 6.80 -5.43
C GLY A 316 -6.31 5.41 -4.91
N GLU A 317 -5.54 4.84 -3.97
CA GLU A 317 -5.76 3.49 -3.49
C GLU A 317 -7.00 3.38 -2.58
N GLY A 318 -7.94 2.53 -2.98
CA GLY A 318 -9.24 2.42 -2.30
C GLY A 318 -9.19 1.87 -0.88
N GLU A 319 -8.27 0.96 -0.55
CA GLU A 319 -8.15 0.42 0.81
C GLU A 319 -7.57 1.43 1.79
N THR A 320 -6.41 2.00 1.47
CA THR A 320 -5.76 3.06 2.23
C THR A 320 -6.73 4.22 2.47
N ARG A 321 -7.41 4.69 1.41
CA ARG A 321 -8.43 5.75 1.52
C ARG A 321 -9.56 5.43 2.52
N ARG A 322 -10.04 4.18 2.57
CA ARG A 322 -11.08 3.78 3.55
C ARG A 322 -10.58 3.83 4.98
N GLN A 323 -9.34 3.41 5.23
CA GLN A 323 -8.74 3.44 6.57
C GLN A 323 -8.60 4.88 7.07
N PHE A 324 -8.19 5.81 6.21
CA PHE A 324 -8.11 7.22 6.55
C PHE A 324 -9.46 7.87 6.82
N LEU A 325 -10.48 7.56 6.00
CA LEU A 325 -11.84 8.02 6.28
C LEU A 325 -12.35 7.48 7.64
N ALA A 326 -11.96 6.25 8.01
CA ALA A 326 -12.26 5.71 9.34
C ALA A 326 -11.52 6.48 10.46
N VAL A 327 -10.26 6.86 10.27
CA VAL A 327 -9.53 7.74 11.22
C VAL A 327 -10.21 9.10 11.34
N SER A 328 -10.56 9.75 10.23
CA SER A 328 -11.29 11.03 10.25
C SER A 328 -12.64 10.92 10.96
N ALA A 329 -13.39 9.83 10.73
CA ALA A 329 -14.65 9.57 11.41
C ALA A 329 -14.46 9.38 12.92
N LEU A 330 -13.40 8.67 13.35
CA LEU A 330 -13.08 8.50 14.77
C LEU A 330 -12.67 9.81 15.45
N LEU A 331 -11.87 10.65 14.77
CA LEU A 331 -11.48 11.97 15.27
C LEU A 331 -12.70 12.89 15.44
N LEU A 332 -13.56 12.92 14.43
CA LEU A 332 -14.82 13.67 14.47
C LEU A 332 -15.72 13.17 15.61
N PHE A 333 -15.89 11.86 15.71
CA PHE A 333 -16.66 11.22 16.78
C PHE A 333 -16.12 11.64 18.14
N TRP A 334 -14.80 11.60 18.34
CA TRP A 334 -14.17 11.99 19.60
C TRP A 334 -14.42 13.45 19.97
N VAL A 335 -14.18 14.37 19.03
CA VAL A 335 -14.41 15.80 19.26
C VAL A 335 -15.88 16.07 19.56
N THR A 336 -16.80 15.38 18.87
CA THR A 336 -18.24 15.46 19.16
C THR A 336 -18.56 14.98 20.57
N LEU A 337 -18.06 13.79 20.97
CA LEU A 337 -18.29 13.30 22.33
C LEU A 337 -17.75 14.27 23.37
N ARG A 338 -16.62 14.93 23.08
CA ARG A 338 -16.06 15.95 23.97
C ARG A 338 -16.98 17.15 24.07
N MET A 339 -17.52 17.64 22.97
CA MET A 339 -18.54 18.72 22.97
C MET A 339 -19.78 18.30 23.76
N ILE A 340 -20.30 17.07 23.56
CA ILE A 340 -21.46 16.57 24.32
C ILE A 340 -21.14 16.46 25.82
N LYS A 341 -19.95 15.97 26.18
CA LYS A 341 -19.52 15.85 27.59
C LYS A 341 -19.46 17.20 28.28
N ILE A 342 -19.07 18.24 27.56
CA ILE A 342 -19.02 19.63 28.05
C ILE A 342 -20.43 20.16 28.35
N GLU A 343 -21.44 19.71 27.60
CA GLU A 343 -22.86 20.03 27.84
C GLU A 343 -23.56 19.05 28.81
N ALA A 344 -22.91 17.95 29.21
CA ALA A 344 -23.58 16.89 29.95
C ALA A 344 -23.72 17.25 31.44
N PHE A 345 -24.97 17.19 31.95
CA PHE A 345 -25.30 17.54 33.33
C PHE A 345 -25.44 16.34 34.27
N ASN A 346 -25.55 15.12 33.72
CA ASN A 346 -25.70 13.88 34.49
C ASN A 346 -24.33 13.21 34.68
N GLY A 347 -23.94 12.95 35.93
CA GLY A 347 -22.66 12.31 36.27
C GLY A 347 -22.43 10.96 35.60
N ASP A 348 -23.45 10.11 35.51
CA ASP A 348 -23.38 8.83 34.81
C ASP A 348 -23.16 9.02 33.31
N LEU A 349 -23.86 9.98 32.70
CA LEU A 349 -23.67 10.32 31.29
C LEU A 349 -22.24 10.83 31.05
N VAL A 350 -21.71 11.69 31.92
CA VAL A 350 -20.33 12.19 31.87
C VAL A 350 -19.31 11.04 31.96
N ARG A 351 -19.56 10.06 32.85
CA ARG A 351 -18.74 8.86 33.02
C ARG A 351 -18.77 7.96 31.78
N TYR A 352 -19.95 7.66 31.24
CA TYR A 352 -20.07 6.84 30.02
C TYR A 352 -19.51 7.53 28.78
N LEU A 353 -19.70 8.85 28.64
CA LEU A 353 -19.05 9.63 27.58
C LEU A 353 -17.52 9.58 27.70
N TRP A 354 -16.99 9.59 28.92
CA TRP A 354 -15.56 9.41 29.15
C TRP A 354 -15.07 8.02 28.73
N TYR A 355 -15.82 6.95 29.01
CA TYR A 355 -15.48 5.60 28.50
C TYR A 355 -15.49 5.53 26.98
N LEU A 356 -16.44 6.20 26.33
CA LEU A 356 -16.50 6.27 24.87
C LEU A 356 -15.27 6.95 24.24
N PHE A 357 -14.53 7.79 24.97
CA PHE A 357 -13.25 8.36 24.49
C PHE A 357 -12.19 7.28 24.22
N TYR A 358 -12.32 6.09 24.80
CA TYR A 358 -11.39 4.99 24.55
C TYR A 358 -11.57 4.33 23.18
N ILE A 359 -12.74 4.49 22.53
CA ILE A 359 -12.93 4.04 21.14
C ILE A 359 -11.87 4.68 20.23
N PRO A 360 -11.82 6.02 20.06
CA PRO A 360 -10.83 6.65 19.20
C PRO A 360 -9.40 6.47 19.71
N MET A 361 -9.15 6.54 21.04
CA MET A 361 -7.80 6.34 21.59
C MET A 361 -7.20 4.96 21.27
N ILE A 362 -8.03 3.91 21.23
CA ILE A 362 -7.58 2.54 20.93
C ILE A 362 -7.52 2.32 19.41
N PHE A 363 -8.55 2.72 18.66
CA PHE A 363 -8.67 2.35 17.25
C PHE A 363 -7.89 3.26 16.29
N ILE A 364 -7.62 4.53 16.62
CA ILE A 364 -6.82 5.41 15.74
C ILE A 364 -5.38 4.88 15.59
N PRO A 365 -4.62 4.57 16.67
CA PRO A 365 -3.28 3.99 16.54
C PRO A 365 -3.29 2.64 15.81
N LEU A 366 -4.29 1.80 16.05
CA LEU A 366 -4.43 0.51 15.36
C LEU A 366 -4.64 0.70 13.84
N LEU A 367 -5.44 1.69 13.44
CA LEU A 367 -5.62 2.04 12.02
C LEU A 367 -4.34 2.62 11.42
N LEU A 368 -3.63 3.49 12.14
CA LEU A 368 -2.32 4.00 11.71
C LEU A 368 -1.32 2.86 11.51
N PHE A 369 -1.27 1.88 12.41
CA PHE A 369 -0.45 0.68 12.25
C PHE A 369 -0.83 -0.10 10.98
N ARG A 370 -2.12 -0.29 10.70
CA ARG A 370 -2.59 -0.95 9.47
C ARG A 370 -2.19 -0.18 8.21
N ILE A 371 -2.29 1.14 8.24
CA ILE A 371 -1.83 2.02 7.16
C ILE A 371 -0.33 1.81 6.95
N GLY A 372 0.47 1.80 8.02
CA GLY A 372 1.90 1.48 7.96
C GLY A 372 2.18 0.15 7.25
N LEU A 373 1.46 -0.91 7.62
CA LEU A 373 1.58 -2.23 6.98
C LEU A 373 1.21 -2.22 5.48
N SER A 374 0.27 -1.37 5.05
CA SER A 374 -0.08 -1.23 3.64
C SER A 374 0.98 -0.49 2.82
N ILE A 375 1.75 0.38 3.46
CA ILE A 375 2.80 1.21 2.84
C ILE A 375 4.11 0.44 2.68
N GLY A 376 4.56 -0.21 3.74
CA GLY A 376 5.78 -1.00 3.69
C GLY A 376 5.51 -2.26 2.90
N ASP A 377 6.36 -2.57 1.91
CA ASP A 377 6.29 -3.78 1.05
C ASP A 377 6.20 -5.14 1.79
N LEU A 378 6.09 -5.15 3.13
CA LEU A 378 5.78 -6.27 4.02
C LEU A 378 4.60 -7.14 3.56
N LEU A 379 3.61 -6.57 2.85
CA LEU A 379 2.45 -7.30 2.33
C LEU A 379 2.63 -7.80 0.89
N ASN A 380 3.62 -7.32 0.13
CA ASN A 380 3.86 -7.74 -1.26
C ASN A 380 4.97 -8.81 -1.39
N GLY A 381 5.84 -8.98 -0.39
CA GLY A 381 6.88 -10.00 -0.39
C GLY A 381 6.76 -10.99 0.77
N LYS A 382 6.25 -12.20 0.49
CA LYS A 382 6.36 -13.42 1.31
C LYS A 382 5.56 -13.51 2.64
N ASN A 383 5.32 -12.44 3.42
CA ASN A 383 4.74 -12.53 4.78
C ASN A 383 3.34 -11.90 4.98
N LYS A 384 2.60 -11.65 3.90
CA LYS A 384 1.28 -11.00 3.93
C LYS A 384 0.28 -11.62 4.91
N LYS A 385 0.18 -12.95 4.92
CA LYS A 385 -0.78 -13.70 5.75
C LYS A 385 -0.48 -13.54 7.25
N THR A 386 0.80 -13.58 7.63
CA THR A 386 1.25 -13.44 9.02
C THR A 386 0.88 -12.06 9.56
N TRP A 387 1.22 -10.99 8.84
CA TRP A 387 0.93 -9.63 9.28
C TRP A 387 -0.57 -9.31 9.29
N GLN A 388 -1.35 -9.88 8.38
CA GLN A 388 -2.82 -9.84 8.46
C GLN A 388 -3.34 -10.58 9.70
N GLY A 389 -2.75 -11.71 10.07
CA GLY A 389 -3.04 -12.43 11.32
C GLY A 389 -2.73 -11.58 12.56
N VAL A 390 -1.55 -10.96 12.61
CA VAL A 390 -1.14 -10.05 13.71
C VAL A 390 -2.10 -8.87 13.84
N TYR A 391 -2.51 -8.27 12.72
CA TYR A 391 -3.50 -7.19 12.74
C TYR A 391 -4.86 -7.68 13.23
N ARG A 392 -5.36 -8.82 12.74
CA ARG A 392 -6.66 -9.38 13.17
C ARG A 392 -6.66 -9.72 14.66
N PHE A 393 -5.60 -10.36 15.15
CA PHE A 393 -5.42 -10.63 16.57
C PHE A 393 -5.41 -9.32 17.38
N SER A 394 -4.63 -8.34 16.91
CA SER A 394 -4.55 -7.01 17.54
C SER A 394 -5.89 -6.27 17.55
N PHE A 395 -6.70 -6.42 16.50
CA PHE A 395 -8.04 -5.86 16.41
C PHE A 395 -8.97 -6.49 17.45
N TRP A 396 -9.03 -7.82 17.53
CA TRP A 396 -9.88 -8.50 18.52
C TRP A 396 -9.44 -8.24 19.95
N LEU A 397 -8.13 -8.17 20.21
CA LEU A 397 -7.61 -7.78 21.51
C LEU A 397 -7.97 -6.33 21.86
N SER A 398 -8.01 -5.43 20.86
CA SER A 398 -8.45 -4.05 21.07
C SER A 398 -9.95 -3.96 21.37
N VAL A 399 -10.78 -4.79 20.73
CA VAL A 399 -12.20 -4.94 21.06
C VAL A 399 -12.37 -5.45 22.49
N LEU A 400 -11.61 -6.47 22.91
CA LEU A 400 -11.64 -6.99 24.27
C LEU A 400 -11.25 -5.92 25.31
N LEU A 401 -10.18 -5.17 25.05
CA LEU A 401 -9.77 -4.07 25.95
C LEU A 401 -10.81 -2.95 26.01
N LEU A 402 -11.46 -2.61 24.90
CA LEU A 402 -12.56 -1.65 24.91
C LEU A 402 -13.75 -2.16 25.74
N LEU A 403 -14.09 -3.45 25.62
CA LEU A 403 -15.13 -4.05 26.45
C LEU A 403 -14.78 -3.95 27.94
N MET A 404 -13.52 -4.19 28.32
CA MET A 404 -13.04 -3.98 29.70
C MET A 404 -13.19 -2.52 30.16
N VAL A 405 -13.07 -1.53 29.27
CA VAL A 405 -13.36 -0.13 29.61
C VAL A 405 -14.85 0.06 29.88
N PHE A 406 -15.72 -0.48 29.01
CA PHE A 406 -17.17 -0.34 29.15
C PHE A 406 -17.74 -1.09 30.34
N THR A 407 -17.14 -2.22 30.71
CA THR A 407 -17.53 -3.00 31.89
C THR A 407 -16.80 -2.58 33.15
N ASN A 408 -16.06 -1.46 33.14
CA ASN A 408 -15.21 -1.08 34.25
C ASN A 408 -15.97 -0.92 35.57
N ASP A 409 -17.25 -0.50 35.56
CA ASP A 409 -18.09 -0.41 36.75
C ASP A 409 -18.22 -1.77 37.49
N LEU A 410 -18.06 -2.90 36.78
CA LEU A 410 -18.16 -4.25 37.35
C LEU A 410 -16.87 -4.73 38.05
N HIS A 411 -15.70 -4.33 37.55
CA HIS A 411 -14.42 -4.91 37.99
C HIS A 411 -13.37 -3.89 38.44
N GLN A 412 -13.49 -2.63 38.02
CA GLN A 412 -12.61 -1.51 38.40
C GLN A 412 -11.11 -1.73 38.14
N LEU A 413 -10.79 -2.52 37.11
CA LEU A 413 -9.41 -2.89 36.73
C LEU A 413 -8.82 -1.98 35.65
N VAL A 414 -9.64 -1.14 34.99
CA VAL A 414 -9.17 -0.05 34.12
C VAL A 414 -9.07 1.23 34.95
N PHE A 415 -10.13 1.59 35.68
CA PHE A 415 -10.16 2.68 36.64
C PHE A 415 -10.65 2.17 37.98
N SER A 416 -9.86 2.45 39.02
CA SER A 416 -10.21 2.15 40.40
C SER A 416 -10.95 3.33 41.00
N PHE A 417 -12.20 3.13 41.42
CA PHE A 417 -13.03 4.15 42.05
C PHE A 417 -12.94 3.99 43.56
N HIS A 418 -11.92 4.61 44.17
CA HIS A 418 -11.60 4.47 45.61
C HIS A 418 -12.76 4.81 46.55
N LYS A 419 -13.77 5.56 46.06
CA LYS A 419 -14.95 5.98 46.83
C LYS A 419 -16.27 5.46 46.27
N GLY A 420 -16.23 4.52 45.32
CA GLY A 420 -17.41 4.02 44.62
C GLY A 420 -17.72 4.78 43.33
N VAL A 421 -18.58 4.19 42.51
CA VAL A 421 -18.89 4.60 41.13
C VAL A 421 -19.52 6.01 41.05
N ASP A 422 -20.23 6.41 42.10
CA ASP A 422 -20.87 7.73 42.21
C ASP A 422 -19.83 8.87 42.33
N TYR A 423 -18.60 8.57 42.74
CA TYR A 423 -17.49 9.53 42.87
C TYR A 423 -16.38 9.25 41.85
N PHE A 424 -16.78 8.95 40.62
CA PHE A 424 -15.87 8.54 39.53
C PHE A 424 -14.78 9.56 39.19
N GLU A 425 -14.94 10.83 39.57
CA GLU A 425 -13.92 11.88 39.37
C GLU A 425 -12.63 11.62 40.14
N ILE A 426 -12.70 10.82 41.21
CA ILE A 426 -11.54 10.45 42.03
C ILE A 426 -11.22 8.99 41.76
N TYR A 427 -10.36 8.82 40.76
CA TYR A 427 -10.00 7.52 40.25
C TYR A 427 -8.48 7.30 40.28
N GLY A 428 -8.10 6.03 40.41
CA GLY A 428 -6.76 5.55 40.11
C GLY A 428 -6.72 4.85 38.76
N TYR A 429 -5.53 4.74 38.19
CA TYR A 429 -5.30 3.96 36.98
C TYR A 429 -5.02 2.50 37.34
N GLY A 430 -5.83 1.57 36.81
CA GLY A 430 -5.66 0.14 36.99
C GLY A 430 -4.74 -0.50 35.94
N VAL A 431 -4.50 -1.82 36.06
CA VAL A 431 -3.56 -2.55 35.19
C VAL A 431 -3.95 -2.49 33.71
N PHE A 432 -5.24 -2.59 33.38
CA PHE A 432 -5.68 -2.58 31.98
C PHE A 432 -5.53 -1.21 31.32
N TYR A 433 -5.58 -0.12 32.10
CA TYR A 433 -5.25 1.21 31.59
C TYR A 433 -3.80 1.28 31.09
N TYR A 434 -2.85 0.76 31.88
CA TYR A 434 -1.44 0.74 31.48
C TYR A 434 -1.20 -0.18 30.27
N ILE A 435 -1.93 -1.30 30.16
CA ILE A 435 -1.90 -2.15 28.96
C ILE A 435 -2.39 -1.38 27.72
N ILE A 436 -3.50 -0.63 27.85
CA ILE A 436 -4.02 0.21 26.76
C ILE A 436 -2.98 1.27 26.37
N ALA A 437 -2.44 2.01 27.33
CA ALA A 437 -1.45 3.07 27.09
C ALA A 437 -0.20 2.50 26.40
N PHE A 438 0.35 1.40 26.91
CA PHE A 438 1.50 0.71 26.32
C PHE A 438 1.24 0.32 24.86
N ARG A 439 0.06 -0.27 24.57
CA ARG A 439 -0.30 -0.66 23.19
C ARG A 439 -0.42 0.53 22.25
N VAL A 440 -1.00 1.63 22.70
CA VAL A 440 -1.09 2.88 21.91
C VAL A 440 0.32 3.31 21.50
N PHE A 441 1.26 3.35 22.44
CA PHE A 441 2.66 3.67 22.12
C PHE A 441 3.29 2.65 21.18
N CYS A 442 3.09 1.35 21.39
CA CYS A 442 3.61 0.31 20.50
C CYS A 442 3.12 0.48 19.06
N PHE A 443 1.84 0.79 18.84
CA PHE A 443 1.31 0.98 17.48
C PHE A 443 1.87 2.22 16.80
N VAL A 444 2.01 3.33 17.52
CA VAL A 444 2.62 4.54 16.98
C VAL A 444 4.10 4.31 16.66
N ILE A 445 4.84 3.65 17.56
CA ILE A 445 6.24 3.26 17.31
C ILE A 445 6.34 2.33 16.10
N ALA A 446 5.49 1.30 16.02
CA ALA A 446 5.48 0.38 14.89
C ALA A 446 5.19 1.11 13.57
N PHE A 447 4.24 2.03 13.55
CA PHE A 447 3.97 2.89 12.40
C PHE A 447 5.22 3.69 12.00
N VAL A 448 5.89 4.35 12.96
CA VAL A 448 7.12 5.11 12.72
C VAL A 448 8.23 4.21 12.18
N ILE A 449 8.48 3.05 12.79
CA ILE A 449 9.51 2.09 12.36
C ILE A 449 9.23 1.59 10.94
N ILE A 450 8.00 1.16 10.66
CA ILE A 450 7.62 0.68 9.31
C ILE A 450 7.85 1.79 8.30
N ALA A 451 7.50 3.03 8.64
CA ALA A 451 7.75 4.18 7.79
C ALA A 451 9.27 4.41 7.57
N VAL A 452 10.10 4.33 8.62
CA VAL A 452 11.57 4.46 8.52
C VAL A 452 12.15 3.40 7.58
N VAL A 453 11.84 2.13 7.85
CA VAL A 453 12.40 0.98 7.12
C VAL A 453 12.01 1.05 5.64
N SER A 454 10.77 1.46 5.35
CA SER A 454 10.26 1.59 3.97
C SER A 454 10.92 2.72 3.17
N THR A 455 11.54 3.70 3.83
CA THR A 455 12.19 4.85 3.19
C THR A 455 13.71 4.86 3.29
N TRP A 456 14.30 3.91 4.02
CA TRP A 456 15.72 3.96 4.40
C TRP A 456 16.68 3.97 3.20
N LYS A 457 16.26 3.44 2.05
CA LYS A 457 17.03 3.44 0.79
C LYS A 457 16.71 4.61 -0.15
N LYS A 458 15.68 5.43 0.10
CA LYS A 458 15.14 6.37 -0.89
C LYS A 458 15.12 7.85 -0.49
N ILE A 459 15.00 8.27 0.78
CA ILE A 459 15.13 9.68 1.24
C ILE A 459 15.28 9.72 2.79
N ARG A 460 16.28 10.44 3.36
CA ARG A 460 16.51 10.57 4.83
C ARG A 460 15.72 11.68 5.55
N VAL A 461 15.17 12.66 4.81
CA VAL A 461 14.63 13.93 5.34
C VAL A 461 13.32 13.82 6.18
N PRO A 462 12.40 12.87 5.98
CA PRO A 462 11.10 12.92 6.67
C PRO A 462 11.07 12.34 8.09
N LEU A 463 12.16 11.74 8.56
CA LEU A 463 12.20 11.06 9.85
C LEU A 463 12.21 12.05 11.03
N ILE A 464 12.93 13.16 10.89
CA ILE A 464 13.07 14.19 11.92
C ILE A 464 11.71 14.78 12.32
N PRO A 465 10.87 15.31 11.40
CA PRO A 465 9.58 15.86 11.80
C PRO A 465 8.65 14.82 12.41
N MET A 466 8.71 13.57 11.94
CA MET A 466 7.89 12.49 12.50
C MET A 466 8.33 12.10 13.91
N ALA A 467 9.64 12.04 14.17
CA ALA A 467 10.20 11.83 15.51
C ALA A 467 9.87 13.00 16.45
N LEU A 468 9.91 14.25 15.97
CA LEU A 468 9.52 15.42 16.77
C LEU A 468 8.05 15.36 17.20
N VAL A 469 7.14 15.04 16.28
CA VAL A 469 5.71 14.86 16.61
C VAL A 469 5.52 13.70 17.60
N PHE A 470 6.28 12.61 17.45
CA PHE A 470 6.25 11.49 18.39
C PHE A 470 6.73 11.85 19.79
N CYS A 471 7.87 12.53 19.91
CA CYS A 471 8.40 13.01 21.19
C CYS A 471 7.42 13.99 21.84
N PHE A 472 6.83 14.90 21.06
CA PHE A 472 5.80 15.81 21.54
C PHE A 472 4.56 15.05 22.06
N PHE A 473 4.09 14.05 21.31
CA PHE A 473 2.97 13.20 21.72
C PHE A 473 3.25 12.46 23.04
N ILE A 474 4.45 11.88 23.20
CA ILE A 474 4.86 11.25 24.48
C ILE A 474 4.90 12.30 25.60
N PHE A 475 5.55 13.43 25.37
CA PHE A 475 5.70 14.50 26.36
C PHE A 475 4.34 14.97 26.89
N CYS A 476 3.36 15.19 26.00
CA CYS A 476 2.01 15.55 26.40
C CYS A 476 1.30 14.45 27.19
N ASN A 477 1.39 13.18 26.79
CA ASN A 477 0.71 12.09 27.51
C ASN A 477 1.35 11.82 28.88
N VAL A 478 2.68 11.76 28.95
CA VAL A 478 3.42 11.55 30.21
C VAL A 478 3.20 12.74 31.15
N GLY A 479 3.30 13.97 30.64
CA GLY A 479 3.07 15.17 31.44
C GLY A 479 1.62 15.29 31.95
N TYR A 480 0.64 14.77 31.20
CA TYR A 480 -0.75 14.69 31.64
C TYR A 480 -0.92 13.74 32.84
N VAL A 481 -0.23 12.58 32.82
CA VAL A 481 -0.24 11.60 33.91
C VAL A 481 0.54 12.09 35.14
N LEU A 482 1.65 12.82 34.93
CA LEU A 482 2.47 13.41 36.00
C LEU A 482 1.90 14.71 36.59
N TYR A 483 0.69 15.11 36.21
CA TYR A 483 0.03 16.33 36.70
C TYR A 483 0.81 17.63 36.45
N ILE A 484 1.54 17.72 35.32
CA ILE A 484 2.24 18.97 34.95
C ILE A 484 1.20 20.06 34.63
N PRO A 485 1.19 21.21 35.34
CA PRO A 485 0.12 22.21 35.24
C PRO A 485 -0.19 22.69 33.82
N VAL A 486 0.84 23.06 33.05
CA VAL A 486 0.68 23.58 31.68
C VAL A 486 0.03 22.54 30.74
N ILE A 487 0.34 21.27 30.91
CA ILE A 487 -0.16 20.18 30.06
C ILE A 487 -1.58 19.79 30.46
N ARG A 488 -1.91 19.83 31.76
CA ARG A 488 -3.26 19.55 32.24
C ARG A 488 -4.28 20.62 31.84
N ILE A 489 -3.83 21.86 31.70
CA ILE A 489 -4.62 22.97 31.16
C ILE A 489 -4.86 22.79 29.65
N SER A 490 -4.00 22.05 28.94
CA SER A 490 -4.17 21.79 27.51
C SER A 490 -5.31 20.82 27.21
N GLU A 491 -6.01 21.06 26.09
CA GLU A 491 -7.07 20.18 25.62
C GLU A 491 -6.51 18.91 24.97
N ILE A 492 -6.35 17.86 25.78
CA ILE A 492 -5.72 16.59 25.39
C ILE A 492 -6.37 15.95 24.15
N THR A 493 -7.69 16.11 23.98
CA THR A 493 -8.43 15.60 22.80
C THR A 493 -7.93 16.25 21.51
N LEU A 494 -7.74 17.58 21.52
CA LEU A 494 -7.21 18.32 20.37
C LEU A 494 -5.74 17.99 20.16
N THR A 495 -4.92 17.96 21.22
CA THR A 495 -3.51 17.58 21.14
C THR A 495 -3.33 16.23 20.46
N TYR A 496 -4.06 15.21 20.89
CA TYR A 496 -4.03 13.88 20.29
C TYR A 496 -4.44 13.91 18.82
N SER A 497 -5.53 14.63 18.52
CA SER A 497 -6.09 14.73 17.17
C SER A 497 -5.13 15.43 16.20
N PHE A 498 -4.51 16.53 16.62
CA PHE A 498 -3.48 17.23 15.86
C PHE A 498 -2.24 16.38 15.65
N SER A 499 -1.75 15.67 16.68
CA SER A 499 -0.63 14.74 16.52
C SER A 499 -0.94 13.66 15.49
N ALA A 500 -2.14 13.06 15.53
CA ALA A 500 -2.56 12.05 14.56
C ALA A 500 -2.60 12.62 13.12
N LEU A 501 -3.19 13.80 12.92
CA LEU A 501 -3.21 14.47 11.61
C LEU A 501 -1.79 14.81 11.12
N ALA A 502 -0.93 15.29 12.02
CA ALA A 502 0.46 15.63 11.69
C ALA A 502 1.24 14.39 11.27
N PHE A 503 1.12 13.26 11.98
CA PHE A 503 1.73 11.99 11.57
C PHE A 503 1.35 11.59 10.15
N ILE A 504 0.07 11.70 9.81
CA ILE A 504 -0.44 11.33 8.50
C ILE A 504 0.04 12.31 7.43
N GLU A 505 -0.07 13.61 7.68
CA GLU A 505 0.31 14.65 6.72
C GLU A 505 1.81 14.62 6.44
N ILE A 506 2.63 14.44 7.48
CA ILE A 506 4.06 14.20 7.33
C ILE A 506 4.26 12.94 6.46
N ALA A 507 3.58 11.83 6.75
CA ALA A 507 3.71 10.62 5.94
C ALA A 507 3.33 10.83 4.46
N LEU A 508 2.32 11.64 4.15
CA LEU A 508 1.94 11.99 2.77
C LEU A 508 3.01 12.84 2.08
N GLN A 509 3.46 13.92 2.72
CA GLN A 509 4.43 14.85 2.14
C GLN A 509 5.80 14.19 1.91
N SER A 510 6.13 13.27 2.82
CA SER A 510 7.32 12.43 2.79
C SER A 510 7.29 11.35 1.71
N ARG A 511 6.16 11.19 1.01
CA ARG A 511 5.89 10.12 0.04
C ARG A 511 6.02 8.70 0.62
N LEU A 512 5.85 8.57 1.94
CA LEU A 512 5.64 7.26 2.57
C LEU A 512 4.34 6.68 2.04
N ILE A 513 3.28 7.48 2.09
CA ILE A 513 2.03 7.16 1.43
C ILE A 513 2.11 7.69 -0.01
N PRO A 514 1.96 6.84 -1.04
CA PRO A 514 1.88 7.31 -2.42
C PRO A 514 0.73 8.32 -2.57
N ASN A 515 1.05 9.51 -3.07
CA ASN A 515 0.07 10.56 -3.33
C ASN A 515 0.05 10.95 -4.81
N ASN A 516 -1.13 11.34 -5.30
CA ASN A 516 -1.36 11.64 -6.71
C ASN A 516 -1.01 13.09 -7.10
N ILE A 517 -0.42 13.88 -6.19
CA ILE A 517 -0.21 15.33 -6.38
C ILE A 517 0.68 15.63 -7.60
N LYS A 518 1.68 14.79 -7.88
CA LYS A 518 2.61 14.98 -9.01
C LYS A 518 2.36 14.04 -10.19
N TYR A 519 1.33 13.18 -10.13
CA TYR A 519 1.06 12.21 -11.18
C TYR A 519 0.77 12.87 -12.53
N GLY A 520 0.13 14.05 -12.55
CA GLY A 520 -0.09 14.80 -13.79
C GLY A 520 1.21 15.23 -14.49
N ARG A 521 2.29 15.51 -13.75
CA ARG A 521 3.61 15.81 -14.34
C ARG A 521 4.25 14.55 -14.93
N LEU A 522 4.22 13.45 -14.19
CA LEU A 522 4.73 12.16 -14.65
C LEU A 522 3.97 11.66 -15.90
N PHE A 523 2.64 11.77 -15.87
CA PHE A 523 1.77 11.41 -16.98
C PHE A 523 2.07 12.25 -18.21
N ARG A 524 2.25 13.57 -18.07
CA ARG A 524 2.68 14.44 -19.18
C ARG A 524 3.97 13.99 -19.86
N SER A 525 4.94 13.49 -19.09
CA SER A 525 6.23 13.00 -19.61
C SER A 525 6.22 11.56 -20.15
N ALA A 526 5.09 10.85 -20.06
CA ALA A 526 5.04 9.45 -20.51
C ALA A 526 5.26 9.36 -22.04
N PRO A 527 6.06 8.38 -22.52
CA PRO A 527 6.40 8.22 -23.94
C PRO A 527 5.25 7.64 -24.79
N CYS A 528 4.03 7.62 -24.27
CA CYS A 528 2.84 7.09 -24.95
C CYS A 528 1.88 8.23 -25.30
N SER A 529 1.13 8.10 -26.39
CA SER A 529 0.08 9.04 -26.78
C SER A 529 -1.21 8.68 -26.05
N VAL A 530 -1.50 9.35 -24.93
CA VAL A 530 -2.72 9.11 -24.13
C VAL A 530 -3.39 10.44 -23.76
N GLN A 531 -4.72 10.48 -23.88
CA GLN A 531 -5.56 11.61 -23.51
C GLN A 531 -6.71 11.13 -22.63
N ILE A 532 -7.01 11.86 -21.56
CA ILE A 532 -8.07 11.52 -20.61
C ILE A 532 -9.17 12.58 -20.68
N PHE A 533 -10.40 12.12 -20.89
CA PHE A 533 -11.59 12.95 -20.98
C PHE A 533 -12.52 12.66 -19.81
N SER A 534 -13.08 13.71 -19.22
CA SER A 534 -14.07 13.57 -18.16
C SER A 534 -15.42 13.13 -18.71
N GLY A 535 -16.02 12.14 -18.05
CA GLY A 535 -17.34 11.62 -18.39
C GLY A 535 -18.44 12.68 -18.21
N PHE A 536 -18.20 13.70 -17.39
CA PHE A 536 -19.14 14.81 -17.21
C PHE A 536 -19.12 15.76 -18.41
N ALA A 537 -17.95 16.04 -18.97
CA ALA A 537 -17.81 16.85 -20.17
C ALA A 537 -18.41 16.16 -21.40
N LEU A 538 -18.23 14.84 -21.50
CA LEU A 538 -18.83 13.99 -22.54
C LEU A 538 -20.38 13.96 -22.43
N ALA A 539 -20.93 13.83 -21.22
CA ALA A 539 -22.37 13.76 -21.00
C ALA A 539 -23.12 15.09 -21.22
N GLN A 540 -22.46 16.24 -21.06
CA GLN A 540 -23.08 17.57 -21.19
C GLN A 540 -22.93 18.21 -22.58
N GLY A 541 -22.32 17.52 -23.55
CA GLY A 541 -22.12 18.08 -24.90
C GLY A 541 -21.24 19.33 -24.94
N ARG A 542 -20.46 19.61 -23.89
CA ARG A 542 -19.52 20.73 -23.83
C ARG A 542 -18.33 20.47 -24.76
N ALA A 543 -17.58 21.53 -25.11
CA ALA A 543 -16.35 21.42 -25.88
C ALA A 543 -15.42 20.34 -25.25
N ILE A 544 -15.21 19.25 -25.99
CA ILE A 544 -14.52 18.06 -25.52
C ILE A 544 -13.02 18.38 -25.47
N LYS A 545 -12.56 18.89 -24.33
CA LYS A 545 -11.14 19.13 -24.06
C LYS A 545 -10.59 18.03 -23.14
N PRO A 546 -9.37 17.53 -23.39
CA PRO A 546 -8.74 16.57 -22.49
C PRO A 546 -8.40 17.24 -21.15
N GLU A 547 -8.75 16.61 -20.02
CA GLU A 547 -8.34 17.06 -18.69
C GLU A 547 -6.85 16.76 -18.45
N TYR A 548 -6.39 15.60 -18.94
CA TYR A 548 -4.99 15.22 -18.93
C TYR A 548 -4.56 14.73 -20.31
N LYS A 549 -3.33 15.08 -20.70
CA LYS A 549 -2.74 14.74 -21.99
C LYS A 549 -1.25 14.49 -21.83
N THR A 550 -0.72 13.45 -22.49
CA THR A 550 0.72 13.22 -22.59
C THR A 550 1.37 14.13 -23.63
N ALA A 551 2.66 14.45 -23.50
CA ALA A 551 3.37 15.27 -24.48
C ALA A 551 3.41 14.62 -25.87
N ALA A 552 3.46 13.29 -25.93
CA ALA A 552 3.43 12.52 -27.17
C ALA A 552 2.05 12.44 -27.83
N ALA A 553 0.99 12.92 -27.17
CA ALA A 553 -0.35 12.85 -27.74
C ALA A 553 -0.60 13.95 -28.79
N GLY A 554 -1.11 13.55 -29.95
CA GLY A 554 -1.52 14.47 -31.02
C GLY A 554 -2.84 15.20 -30.74
N ILE A 555 -3.33 15.94 -31.73
CA ILE A 555 -4.70 16.46 -31.75
C ILE A 555 -5.60 15.33 -32.23
N LEU A 556 -6.74 15.09 -31.56
CA LEU A 556 -7.71 14.09 -32.02
C LEU A 556 -8.55 14.67 -33.18
N PRO A 557 -8.77 13.92 -34.27
CA PRO A 557 -9.63 14.35 -35.37
C PRO A 557 -11.08 14.59 -34.93
N ALA A 558 -11.81 15.52 -35.55
CA ALA A 558 -13.21 15.79 -35.22
C ALA A 558 -14.10 14.55 -35.42
N ALA A 559 -13.85 13.76 -36.48
CA ALA A 559 -14.56 12.53 -36.78
C ALA A 559 -14.41 11.44 -35.69
N PHE A 560 -13.33 11.45 -34.91
CA PHE A 560 -13.18 10.57 -33.74
C PHE A 560 -14.29 10.82 -32.71
N PHE A 561 -14.58 12.10 -32.42
CA PHE A 561 -15.61 12.46 -31.44
C PHE A 561 -17.02 12.15 -31.93
N GLU A 562 -17.26 12.17 -33.24
CA GLU A 562 -18.55 11.72 -33.81
C GLU A 562 -18.76 10.21 -33.65
N GLN A 563 -17.71 9.42 -33.89
CA GLN A 563 -17.75 7.97 -33.69
C GLN A 563 -17.87 7.62 -32.20
N LEU A 564 -17.17 8.35 -31.31
CA LEU A 564 -17.26 8.17 -29.87
C LEU A 564 -18.68 8.39 -29.33
N LYS A 565 -19.44 9.35 -29.89
CA LYS A 565 -20.85 9.59 -29.51
C LYS A 565 -21.79 8.46 -29.90
N LYS A 566 -21.45 7.68 -30.93
CA LYS A 566 -22.29 6.59 -31.46
C LYS A 566 -22.00 5.24 -30.79
N MET A 567 -20.98 5.16 -29.94
CA MET A 567 -20.51 3.91 -29.34
C MET A 567 -20.91 3.76 -27.87
N ASP A 568 -20.97 2.51 -27.40
CA ASP A 568 -21.20 2.20 -25.99
C ASP A 568 -19.95 2.51 -25.16
N SER A 569 -20.08 3.46 -24.23
CA SER A 569 -18.99 3.98 -23.39
C SER A 569 -18.50 2.99 -22.32
N LYS A 570 -19.00 1.74 -22.27
CA LYS A 570 -18.72 0.79 -21.19
C LYS A 570 -17.66 -0.27 -21.49
N SER A 571 -17.29 -0.46 -22.75
CA SER A 571 -16.30 -1.46 -23.18
C SER A 571 -15.07 -0.81 -23.82
N PRO A 572 -13.86 -1.40 -23.69
CA PRO A 572 -12.72 -0.97 -24.47
C PRO A 572 -12.98 -1.19 -25.96
N GLN A 573 -12.69 -0.19 -26.80
CA GLN A 573 -12.92 -0.28 -28.25
C GLN A 573 -11.84 0.45 -29.05
N SER A 574 -11.51 -0.08 -30.23
CA SER A 574 -10.55 0.50 -31.17
C SER A 574 -11.27 1.24 -32.29
N ILE A 575 -10.85 2.48 -32.55
CA ILE A 575 -11.42 3.38 -33.54
C ILE A 575 -10.33 3.72 -34.57
N VAL A 576 -10.58 3.42 -35.84
CA VAL A 576 -9.76 3.88 -36.97
C VAL A 576 -10.58 4.93 -37.72
N VAL A 577 -10.04 6.15 -37.80
CA VAL A 577 -10.72 7.26 -38.45
C VAL A 577 -10.29 7.33 -39.92
N PRO A 578 -11.23 7.49 -40.87
CA PRO A 578 -10.89 7.68 -42.29
C PRO A 578 -9.95 8.88 -42.48
N GLY A 579 -8.87 8.70 -43.24
CA GLY A 579 -7.83 9.72 -43.46
C GLY A 579 -6.66 9.67 -42.47
N THR A 580 -6.74 8.87 -41.41
CA THR A 580 -5.61 8.58 -40.50
C THR A 580 -5.45 7.07 -40.30
N GLU A 581 -5.38 6.30 -41.39
CA GLU A 581 -5.30 4.83 -41.34
C GLU A 581 -4.06 4.32 -40.58
N ASN A 582 -3.01 5.13 -40.52
CA ASN A 582 -1.78 4.82 -39.80
C ASN A 582 -1.88 5.01 -38.27
N ILE A 583 -3.00 5.52 -37.75
CA ILE A 583 -3.18 5.72 -36.30
C ILE A 583 -4.49 5.06 -35.85
N ARG A 584 -4.38 4.12 -34.93
CA ARG A 584 -5.52 3.50 -34.24
C ARG A 584 -5.72 4.15 -32.88
N TYR A 585 -6.95 4.58 -32.59
CA TYR A 585 -7.32 5.15 -31.30
C TYR A 585 -8.05 4.12 -30.45
N ASP A 586 -7.39 3.62 -29.41
CA ASP A 586 -8.00 2.68 -28.46
C ASP A 586 -8.62 3.47 -27.30
N THR A 587 -9.89 3.22 -27.03
CA THR A 587 -10.66 3.84 -25.95
C THR A 587 -10.77 2.88 -24.78
N TYR A 588 -10.52 3.38 -23.57
CA TYR A 588 -10.56 2.63 -22.33
C TYR A 588 -11.48 3.36 -21.34
N PRO A 589 -12.60 2.74 -20.93
CA PRO A 589 -13.45 3.33 -19.91
C PRO A 589 -12.71 3.37 -18.57
N ILE A 590 -12.71 4.52 -17.91
CA ILE A 590 -12.10 4.71 -16.59
C ILE A 590 -13.12 5.27 -15.60
N THR A 591 -12.82 5.14 -14.31
CA THR A 591 -13.68 5.68 -13.26
C THR A 591 -13.73 7.21 -13.36
N GLY A 592 -14.81 7.75 -13.93
CA GLY A 592 -15.00 9.19 -14.12
C GLY A 592 -14.82 9.69 -15.55
N GLY A 593 -14.57 8.82 -16.53
CA GLY A 593 -14.40 9.25 -17.92
C GLY A 593 -13.87 8.17 -18.86
N ILE A 594 -13.14 8.60 -19.90
CA ILE A 594 -12.54 7.71 -20.91
C ILE A 594 -11.07 8.11 -21.11
N ALA A 595 -10.19 7.13 -21.18
CA ALA A 595 -8.81 7.30 -21.64
C ALA A 595 -8.72 6.86 -23.11
N VAL A 596 -8.05 7.66 -23.94
CA VAL A 596 -7.87 7.42 -25.37
C VAL A 596 -6.38 7.29 -25.64
N ALA A 597 -5.95 6.13 -26.14
CA ALA A 597 -4.58 5.84 -26.52
C ALA A 597 -4.44 5.85 -28.04
N GLY A 598 -3.56 6.71 -28.57
CA GLY A 598 -3.22 6.72 -30.00
C GLY A 598 -2.04 5.80 -30.28
N ILE A 599 -2.25 4.76 -31.08
CA ILE A 599 -1.22 3.80 -31.49
C ILE A 599 -0.86 4.09 -32.94
N ASN A 600 0.40 4.44 -33.17
CA ASN A 600 0.94 4.57 -34.52
C ASN A 600 1.26 3.18 -35.10
N LEU A 601 0.70 2.88 -36.25
CA LEU A 601 0.82 1.61 -36.98
C LEU A 601 1.85 1.66 -38.12
N ASP A 602 2.53 2.79 -38.36
CA ASP A 602 3.49 2.97 -39.47
C ASP A 602 4.51 1.83 -39.52
N LYS A 603 5.11 1.49 -38.37
CA LYS A 603 6.10 0.41 -38.29
C LYS A 603 5.53 -0.97 -38.61
N ILE A 604 4.27 -1.20 -38.29
CA ILE A 604 3.60 -2.48 -38.56
C ILE A 604 3.28 -2.57 -40.04
N VAL A 605 2.76 -1.48 -40.63
CA VAL A 605 2.45 -1.40 -42.05
C VAL A 605 3.72 -1.58 -42.89
N THR A 606 4.81 -0.88 -42.56
CA THR A 606 6.09 -1.02 -43.28
C THR A 606 6.66 -2.43 -43.15
N LEU A 607 6.69 -2.99 -41.95
CA LEU A 607 7.18 -4.35 -41.73
C LEU A 607 6.36 -5.39 -42.51
N THR A 608 5.04 -5.25 -42.55
CA THR A 608 4.15 -6.14 -43.30
C THR A 608 4.44 -6.04 -44.80
N ALA A 609 4.69 -4.84 -45.32
CA ALA A 609 5.09 -4.63 -46.70
C ALA A 609 6.46 -5.27 -47.01
N THR A 610 7.45 -5.10 -46.13
CA THR A 610 8.78 -5.72 -46.28
C THR A 610 8.72 -7.24 -46.25
N LEU A 611 7.93 -7.84 -45.34
CA LEU A 611 7.75 -9.29 -45.28
C LEU A 611 7.11 -9.83 -46.56
N LYS A 612 6.13 -9.11 -47.12
CA LYS A 612 5.49 -9.50 -48.38
C LYS A 612 6.50 -9.49 -49.54
N GLU A 613 7.38 -8.49 -49.58
CA GLU A 613 8.44 -8.41 -50.59
C GLU A 613 9.47 -9.54 -50.44
N TYR A 614 9.92 -9.84 -49.22
CA TYR A 614 10.85 -10.95 -49.00
C TYR A 614 10.25 -12.32 -49.35
N ASN A 615 8.98 -12.56 -49.02
CA ASN A 615 8.29 -13.79 -49.39
C ASN A 615 8.26 -13.96 -50.92
N LYS A 616 7.99 -12.88 -51.66
CA LYS A 616 8.01 -12.91 -53.13
C LYS A 616 9.41 -13.24 -53.67
N GLN A 617 10.46 -12.63 -53.11
CA GLN A 617 11.84 -12.90 -53.53
C GLN A 617 12.26 -14.35 -53.25
N LEU A 618 11.86 -14.91 -52.09
CA LEU A 618 12.11 -16.30 -51.74
C LEU A 618 11.43 -17.26 -52.72
N GLU A 619 10.19 -16.97 -53.11
CA GLU A 619 9.46 -17.78 -54.09
C GLU A 619 10.16 -17.79 -55.46
N GLU A 620 10.61 -16.61 -55.94
CA GLU A 620 11.39 -16.49 -57.17
C GLU A 620 12.76 -17.20 -57.11
N GLN A 621 13.41 -17.21 -55.93
CA GLN A 621 14.66 -17.94 -55.73
C GLN A 621 14.43 -19.45 -55.74
N ASN A 622 13.36 -19.93 -55.11
CA ASN A 622 13.05 -21.35 -55.05
C ASN A 622 12.76 -21.92 -56.45
N ILE A 623 12.02 -21.18 -57.29
CA ILE A 623 11.78 -21.55 -58.70
C ILE A 623 13.10 -21.69 -59.47
N ARG A 624 14.02 -20.72 -59.31
CA ARG A 624 15.34 -20.76 -59.97
C ARG A 624 16.20 -21.93 -59.49
N LEU A 625 16.15 -22.25 -58.20
CA LEU A 625 16.91 -23.34 -57.62
C LEU A 625 16.43 -24.71 -58.16
N HIS A 626 15.12 -24.91 -58.24
CA HIS A 626 14.55 -26.12 -58.85
C HIS A 626 14.91 -26.27 -60.33
N ALA A 627 14.90 -25.18 -61.10
CA ALA A 627 15.33 -25.21 -62.50
C ALA A 627 16.83 -25.57 -62.64
N ALA A 628 17.69 -25.01 -61.80
CA ALA A 628 19.12 -25.31 -61.80
C ALA A 628 19.42 -26.77 -61.42
N GLU A 629 18.69 -27.32 -60.45
CA GLU A 629 18.81 -28.73 -60.05
C GLU A 629 18.45 -29.67 -61.22
N HIS A 630 17.36 -29.38 -61.92
CA HIS A 630 16.92 -30.18 -63.07
C HIS A 630 17.99 -30.26 -64.17
N ILE A 631 18.53 -29.10 -64.57
CA ILE A 631 19.58 -29.01 -65.60
C ILE A 631 20.83 -29.79 -65.17
N LYS A 632 21.19 -29.74 -63.88
CA LYS A 632 22.35 -30.46 -63.36
C LYS A 632 22.19 -31.99 -63.46
N ARG A 633 20.97 -32.52 -63.28
CA ARG A 633 20.70 -33.96 -63.40
C ARG A 633 20.83 -34.44 -64.85
N GLU A 634 20.21 -33.74 -65.80
CA GLU A 634 20.27 -34.12 -67.22
C GLU A 634 21.71 -34.10 -67.77
N THR A 635 22.49 -33.07 -67.42
CA THR A 635 23.88 -32.95 -67.88
C THR A 635 24.79 -34.05 -67.33
N ALA A 636 24.52 -34.55 -66.13
CA ALA A 636 25.27 -35.68 -65.56
C ALA A 636 24.98 -37.00 -66.30
N GLU A 637 23.72 -37.25 -66.67
CA GLU A 637 23.32 -38.46 -67.39
C GLU A 637 23.94 -38.54 -68.78
N VAL A 638 23.96 -37.41 -69.51
CA VAL A 638 24.55 -37.33 -70.85
C VAL A 638 26.07 -37.56 -70.81
N LYS A 639 26.78 -37.01 -69.82
CA LYS A 639 28.23 -37.22 -69.66
C LYS A 639 28.59 -38.69 -69.44
N HIS A 640 27.78 -39.41 -68.68
CA HIS A 640 28.03 -40.83 -68.39
C HIS A 640 27.93 -41.69 -69.66
N LYS A 641 26.87 -41.51 -70.47
CA LYS A 641 26.69 -42.23 -71.75
C LYS A 641 27.86 -41.96 -72.72
N HIS A 642 28.33 -40.72 -72.82
CA HIS A 642 29.45 -40.37 -73.69
C HIS A 642 30.78 -41.04 -73.31
N ALA A 643 31.06 -41.20 -72.01
CA ALA A 643 32.28 -41.84 -71.54
C ALA A 643 32.35 -43.33 -71.95
N VAL A 644 31.22 -44.04 -71.86
CA VAL A 644 31.12 -45.47 -72.24
C VAL A 644 31.35 -45.68 -73.73
N TYR A 645 30.74 -44.85 -74.60
CA TYR A 645 30.93 -44.96 -76.05
C TYR A 645 32.38 -44.68 -76.48
N ALA A 646 33.07 -43.73 -75.84
CA ALA A 646 34.45 -43.39 -76.19
C ALA A 646 35.44 -44.54 -75.92
N ALA A 647 35.22 -45.35 -74.87
CA ALA A 647 36.07 -46.49 -74.55
C ALA A 647 35.95 -47.63 -75.59
N ILE A 648 34.75 -47.86 -76.13
CA ILE A 648 34.48 -48.87 -77.16
C ILE A 648 35.17 -48.51 -78.48
N ASP A 649 35.09 -47.24 -78.89
CA ASP A 649 35.69 -46.75 -80.14
C ASP A 649 37.22 -46.90 -80.16
N GLN A 650 37.89 -46.70 -79.01
CA GLN A 650 39.34 -46.81 -78.92
C GLN A 650 39.83 -48.25 -79.13
N ILE A 651 39.14 -49.24 -78.54
CA ILE A 651 39.46 -50.67 -78.68
C ILE A 651 39.26 -51.14 -80.13
N LEU A 652 38.19 -50.71 -80.79
CA LEU A 652 37.91 -51.06 -82.19
C LEU A 652 38.93 -50.48 -83.18
N LYS A 653 39.40 -49.26 -82.92
CA LYS A 653 40.32 -48.54 -83.82
C LYS A 653 41.70 -49.22 -83.89
N GLU A 654 42.24 -49.64 -82.75
CA GLU A 654 43.57 -50.24 -82.63
C GLU A 654 43.67 -51.57 -83.39
N LYS A 655 42.62 -52.38 -83.34
CA LYS A 655 42.57 -53.71 -83.97
C LYS A 655 42.15 -53.69 -85.43
N SER A 656 41.36 -52.70 -85.86
CA SER A 656 41.08 -52.50 -87.29
C SER A 656 42.35 -52.18 -88.10
N HIS A 657 43.31 -51.47 -87.49
CA HIS A 657 44.58 -51.15 -88.12
C HIS A 657 45.49 -52.38 -88.29
N GLU A 658 45.47 -53.31 -87.33
CA GLU A 658 46.14 -54.61 -87.45
C GLU A 658 45.52 -55.48 -88.57
N LEU A 659 44.20 -55.41 -88.74
CA LEU A 659 43.44 -56.20 -89.72
C LEU A 659 43.77 -55.74 -91.15
N GLN A 660 43.87 -54.42 -91.37
CA GLN A 660 44.36 -53.84 -92.62
C GLN A 660 45.80 -54.28 -92.95
N LYS A 661 46.69 -54.31 -91.95
CA LYS A 661 48.09 -54.73 -92.14
C LYS A 661 48.25 -56.19 -92.58
N LEU A 662 47.32 -57.06 -92.17
CA LEU A 662 47.27 -58.47 -92.54
C LEU A 662 46.70 -58.69 -93.96
N LEU A 663 45.85 -57.77 -94.44
CA LEU A 663 45.30 -57.79 -95.80
C LEU A 663 46.33 -57.34 -96.86
N ASP A 664 47.34 -56.56 -96.48
CA ASP A 664 48.30 -55.93 -97.42
C ASP A 664 49.58 -56.77 -97.73
N LEU A 665 49.77 -57.97 -97.14
CA LEU A 665 50.95 -58.83 -97.40
C LEU A 665 50.70 -59.87 -98.52
N SER A 666 51.66 -59.98 -99.46
CA SER A 666 51.57 -60.56 -100.82
C SER A 666 51.20 -62.04 -101.00
N GLU A 667 50.76 -62.37 -102.22
CA GLU A 667 50.30 -63.66 -102.75
C GLU A 667 51.43 -64.70 -102.89
N ASP A 668 51.46 -65.68 -101.99
CA ASP A 668 52.17 -66.95 -102.18
C ASP A 668 51.12 -68.09 -102.10
N PRO A 669 50.93 -68.90 -103.16
CA PRO A 669 49.80 -69.84 -103.28
C PRO A 669 49.75 -70.97 -102.23
N GLY A 670 50.77 -71.10 -101.36
CA GLY A 670 50.77 -72.05 -100.25
C GLY A 670 50.10 -71.56 -98.94
N ASP A 671 49.73 -70.28 -98.83
CA ASP A 671 49.43 -69.61 -97.53
C ASP A 671 47.99 -69.07 -97.39
N GLY A 672 47.11 -69.29 -98.38
CA GLY A 672 45.75 -68.71 -98.41
C GLY A 672 44.81 -69.20 -97.30
N GLU A 673 44.92 -70.46 -96.88
CA GLU A 673 44.07 -71.04 -95.84
C GLU A 673 44.41 -70.48 -94.45
N LYS A 674 45.70 -70.21 -94.19
CA LYS A 674 46.19 -69.60 -92.94
C LYS A 674 45.77 -68.14 -92.79
N LYS A 675 45.89 -67.33 -93.85
CA LYS A 675 45.43 -65.93 -93.84
C LYS A 675 43.92 -65.83 -93.60
N SER A 676 43.14 -66.72 -94.22
CA SER A 676 41.69 -66.78 -94.05
C SER A 676 41.28 -67.09 -92.59
N ALA A 677 42.00 -68.00 -91.93
CA ALA A 677 41.81 -68.32 -90.52
C ALA A 677 42.13 -67.12 -89.61
N LEU A 678 43.23 -66.41 -89.87
CA LEU A 678 43.62 -65.22 -89.10
C LEU A 678 42.60 -64.07 -89.22
N ILE A 679 42.06 -63.83 -90.41
CA ILE A 679 41.02 -62.80 -90.62
C ILE A 679 39.74 -63.14 -89.86
N ARG A 680 39.28 -64.40 -89.91
CA ARG A 680 38.09 -64.84 -89.16
C ARG A 680 38.28 -64.70 -87.66
N LEU A 681 39.44 -65.08 -87.13
CA LEU A 681 39.78 -64.92 -85.72
C LEU A 681 39.73 -63.45 -85.29
N MET A 682 40.30 -62.54 -86.08
CA MET A 682 40.29 -61.10 -85.77
C MET A 682 38.88 -60.47 -85.79
N VAL A 683 38.03 -60.86 -86.75
CA VAL A 683 36.64 -60.38 -86.81
C VAL A 683 35.85 -60.89 -85.60
N ASN A 684 36.04 -62.16 -85.22
CA ASN A 684 35.43 -62.74 -84.03
C ASN A 684 35.90 -62.02 -82.76
N TYR A 685 37.20 -61.75 -82.67
CA TYR A 685 37.81 -61.01 -81.58
C TYR A 685 37.20 -59.63 -81.40
N CYS A 686 37.12 -58.81 -82.46
CA CYS A 686 36.51 -57.48 -82.38
C CYS A 686 35.06 -57.55 -81.88
N LYS A 687 34.27 -58.51 -82.38
CA LYS A 687 32.87 -58.69 -81.97
C LYS A 687 32.74 -59.05 -80.50
N ARG A 688 33.50 -60.04 -80.02
CA ARG A 688 33.38 -60.55 -78.65
C ARG A 688 34.04 -59.64 -77.63
N ARG A 689 35.17 -59.02 -77.98
CA ARG A 689 35.86 -58.05 -77.12
C ARG A 689 35.08 -56.75 -76.93
N SER A 690 34.34 -56.26 -77.94
CA SER A 690 33.43 -55.12 -77.77
C SER A 690 32.25 -55.45 -76.85
N GLY A 691 31.72 -56.68 -76.91
CA GLY A 691 30.70 -57.15 -75.96
C GLY A 691 31.24 -57.15 -74.53
N LEU A 692 32.44 -57.68 -74.31
CA LEU A 692 33.11 -57.67 -73.00
C LEU A 692 33.43 -56.24 -72.53
N ALA A 693 33.79 -55.31 -73.41
CA ALA A 693 34.03 -53.90 -73.04
C ALA A 693 32.77 -53.16 -72.56
N ILE A 694 31.60 -53.47 -73.13
CA ILE A 694 30.31 -52.94 -72.66
C ILE A 694 30.02 -53.49 -71.26
N ALA A 695 30.25 -54.78 -71.04
CA ALA A 695 30.10 -55.40 -69.73
C ALA A 695 31.07 -54.78 -68.69
N CYS A 696 32.33 -54.49 -69.06
CA CYS A 696 33.27 -53.75 -68.19
C CYS A 696 32.71 -52.36 -67.81
N ALA A 697 32.20 -51.61 -68.78
CA ALA A 697 31.65 -50.28 -68.54
C ALA A 697 30.38 -50.30 -67.68
N GLY A 698 29.60 -51.39 -67.72
CA GLY A 698 28.45 -51.63 -66.86
C GLY A 698 28.79 -52.19 -65.47
N GLY A 699 30.07 -52.49 -65.20
CA GLY A 699 30.48 -53.19 -63.96
C GLY A 699 29.90 -54.60 -63.86
N GLU A 700 29.58 -55.21 -65.00
CA GLU A 700 28.92 -56.52 -65.06
C GLU A 700 29.93 -57.64 -64.82
N LYS A 701 29.43 -58.78 -64.34
CA LYS A 701 30.21 -59.99 -64.15
C LYS A 701 29.84 -61.03 -65.21
N VAL A 702 30.84 -61.68 -65.78
CA VAL A 702 30.74 -62.65 -66.88
C VAL A 702 30.88 -64.06 -66.32
N HIS A 703 29.96 -64.96 -66.65
CA HIS A 703 30.09 -66.36 -66.27
C HIS A 703 31.26 -67.02 -67.00
N ILE A 704 32.07 -67.81 -66.30
CA ILE A 704 33.16 -68.60 -66.91
C ILE A 704 32.63 -69.56 -68.00
N ALA A 705 31.39 -70.03 -67.84
CA ALA A 705 30.69 -70.83 -68.86
C ALA A 705 30.51 -70.03 -70.17
N ASP A 706 30.07 -68.77 -70.10
CA ASP A 706 29.93 -67.91 -71.27
C ASP A 706 31.29 -67.58 -71.90
N LEU A 707 32.32 -67.33 -71.07
CA LEU A 707 33.68 -67.15 -71.55
C LEU A 707 34.19 -68.41 -72.26
N SER A 708 33.88 -69.61 -71.76
CA SER A 708 34.26 -70.87 -72.42
C SER A 708 33.62 -71.01 -73.80
N ILE A 709 32.36 -70.59 -73.96
CA ILE A 709 31.66 -70.57 -75.25
C ILE A 709 32.34 -69.58 -76.21
N ILE A 710 32.70 -68.39 -75.71
CA ILE A 710 33.41 -67.37 -76.50
C ILE A 710 34.78 -67.89 -77.00
N LEU A 711 35.51 -68.62 -76.15
CA LEU A 711 36.80 -69.22 -76.50
C LEU A 711 36.63 -70.37 -77.51
N GLU A 712 35.62 -71.22 -77.34
CA GLU A 712 35.28 -72.29 -78.29
C GLU A 712 34.86 -71.75 -79.66
N GLU A 713 34.10 -70.65 -79.68
CA GLU A 713 33.72 -69.96 -80.93
C GLU A 713 34.97 -69.43 -81.65
N ALA A 714 35.93 -68.84 -80.92
CA ALA A 714 37.18 -68.38 -81.49
C ALA A 714 38.05 -69.54 -82.03
N LEU A 715 38.10 -70.70 -81.36
CA LEU A 715 38.74 -71.91 -81.87
C LEU A 715 38.10 -72.36 -83.18
N HIS A 716 36.77 -72.45 -83.20
CA HIS A 716 35.99 -72.87 -84.36
C HIS A 716 36.21 -71.94 -85.58
N GLU A 717 36.11 -70.63 -85.40
CA GLU A 717 36.31 -69.64 -86.48
C GLU A 717 37.73 -69.65 -87.05
N SER A 718 38.71 -69.94 -86.19
CA SER A 718 40.11 -70.09 -86.60
C SER A 718 40.41 -71.40 -87.36
N GLY A 719 39.46 -72.34 -87.39
CA GLY A 719 39.64 -73.65 -88.03
C GLY A 719 40.48 -74.65 -87.22
N VAL A 720 40.78 -74.33 -85.96
CA VAL A 720 41.48 -75.23 -85.03
C VAL A 720 40.45 -76.03 -84.25
N SER A 721 40.52 -77.36 -84.33
CA SER A 721 39.62 -78.22 -83.57
C SER A 721 40.00 -78.17 -82.08
N GLY A 722 39.14 -77.63 -81.24
CA GLY A 722 39.45 -77.54 -79.81
C GLY A 722 38.24 -77.31 -78.94
N VAL A 723 38.44 -77.50 -77.65
CA VAL A 723 37.39 -77.45 -76.64
C VAL A 723 37.91 -76.69 -75.43
N ALA A 724 37.07 -75.83 -74.85
CA ALA A 724 37.36 -75.14 -73.60
C ALA A 724 36.65 -75.87 -72.45
N ARG A 725 37.40 -76.14 -71.38
CA ARG A 725 36.88 -76.78 -70.17
C ARG A 725 37.25 -75.96 -68.96
N PHE A 726 36.34 -75.91 -68.02
CA PHE A 726 36.54 -75.22 -66.75
C PHE A 726 36.28 -76.16 -65.58
N SER A 727 37.01 -75.97 -64.48
CA SER A 727 36.92 -76.84 -63.30
C SER A 727 35.65 -76.62 -62.47
N ARG A 728 35.17 -75.38 -62.41
CA ARG A 728 34.01 -74.94 -61.63
C ARG A 728 33.37 -73.72 -62.29
N ASP A 729 32.06 -73.57 -62.17
CA ASP A 729 31.34 -72.39 -62.61
C ASP A 729 31.50 -71.23 -61.61
N PHE A 730 31.86 -70.04 -62.09
CA PHE A 730 32.00 -68.81 -61.30
C PHE A 730 31.87 -67.57 -62.19
N LEU A 731 31.62 -66.43 -61.53
CA LEU A 731 31.51 -65.11 -62.14
C LEU A 731 32.87 -64.40 -62.11
N LEU A 732 33.33 -63.91 -63.25
CA LEU A 732 34.50 -63.04 -63.38
C LEU A 732 34.07 -61.61 -63.59
N ASP A 733 34.82 -60.65 -63.04
CA ASP A 733 34.67 -59.27 -63.49
C ASP A 733 34.96 -59.21 -65.00
N ALA A 734 34.13 -58.46 -65.73
CA ALA A 734 34.24 -58.38 -67.19
C ALA A 734 35.64 -57.93 -67.65
N GLU A 735 36.36 -57.15 -66.83
CA GLU A 735 37.75 -56.75 -67.07
C GLU A 735 38.70 -57.96 -67.10
N ILE A 736 38.59 -58.87 -66.14
CA ILE A 736 39.41 -60.09 -66.08
C ILE A 736 39.03 -61.04 -67.23
N ALA A 737 37.73 -61.18 -67.53
CA ALA A 737 37.27 -61.99 -68.65
C ALA A 737 37.79 -61.46 -70.01
N ALA A 738 37.82 -60.13 -70.16
CA ALA A 738 38.42 -59.46 -71.30
C ALA A 738 39.93 -59.72 -71.41
N GLU A 739 40.69 -59.63 -70.32
CA GLU A 739 42.13 -59.91 -70.33
C GLU A 739 42.44 -61.37 -70.69
N VAL A 740 41.65 -62.32 -70.18
CA VAL A 740 41.77 -63.75 -70.52
C VAL A 740 41.53 -63.95 -72.01
N TYR A 741 40.51 -63.31 -72.58
CA TYR A 741 40.21 -63.39 -74.00
C TYR A 741 41.28 -62.74 -74.88
N ASP A 742 41.79 -61.58 -74.49
CA ASP A 742 42.91 -60.87 -75.16
C ASP A 742 44.15 -61.76 -75.22
N TYR A 743 44.48 -62.42 -74.11
CA TYR A 743 45.64 -63.30 -74.03
C TYR A 743 45.46 -64.60 -74.80
N PHE A 744 44.26 -65.16 -74.78
CA PHE A 744 43.92 -66.34 -75.56
C PHE A 744 44.02 -66.08 -77.06
N GLU A 745 43.46 -64.97 -77.56
CA GLU A 745 43.53 -64.62 -78.99
C GLU A 745 44.98 -64.49 -79.45
N GLN A 746 45.80 -63.76 -78.68
CA GLN A 746 47.21 -63.58 -79.00
C GLN A 746 47.95 -64.93 -79.10
N THR A 747 47.65 -65.85 -78.19
CA THR A 747 48.27 -67.18 -78.17
C THR A 747 47.80 -68.04 -79.35
N LEU A 748 46.49 -68.06 -79.60
CA LEU A 748 45.90 -68.82 -80.70
C LEU A 748 46.42 -68.32 -82.06
N ARG A 749 46.62 -67.01 -82.20
CA ARG A 749 47.22 -66.38 -83.37
C ARG A 749 48.67 -66.83 -83.60
N LEU A 750 49.49 -66.85 -82.55
CA LEU A 750 50.87 -67.35 -82.63
C LEU A 750 50.89 -68.83 -83.03
N PHE A 751 50.01 -69.65 -82.44
CA PHE A 751 49.88 -71.07 -82.75
C PHE A 751 49.57 -71.34 -84.23
N ILE A 752 48.69 -70.54 -84.84
CA ILE A 752 48.36 -70.63 -86.28
C ILE A 752 49.54 -70.19 -87.15
N THR A 753 50.30 -69.19 -86.71
CA THR A 753 51.40 -68.59 -87.48
C THR A 753 52.64 -69.50 -87.51
N GLU A 754 53.00 -70.14 -86.40
CA GLU A 754 54.23 -70.95 -86.26
C GLU A 754 54.08 -72.43 -86.71
N GLY A 755 52.86 -72.94 -86.87
CA GLY A 755 52.61 -74.34 -87.26
C GLY A 755 53.03 -74.69 -88.70
N LYS A 756 54.04 -75.54 -88.88
CA LYS A 756 54.36 -76.19 -90.18
C LYS A 756 53.45 -77.42 -90.38
N GLY A 757 52.30 -77.25 -91.03
CA GLY A 757 51.38 -78.33 -91.41
C GLY A 757 49.95 -77.82 -91.65
N LYS A 758 49.12 -78.57 -92.39
CA LYS A 758 47.71 -78.24 -92.66
C LYS A 758 46.94 -78.08 -91.34
N THR A 759 46.14 -77.02 -91.24
CA THR A 759 45.37 -76.58 -90.06
C THR A 759 44.41 -77.65 -89.50
N GLY A 760 44.01 -78.64 -90.30
CA GLY A 760 43.03 -79.65 -89.91
C GLY A 760 43.52 -80.78 -88.97
N ASP A 761 44.82 -80.95 -88.74
CA ASP A 761 45.36 -82.12 -88.02
C ASP A 761 45.85 -81.84 -86.59
N LYS A 762 45.58 -80.63 -86.06
CA LYS A 762 46.02 -80.20 -84.72
C LYS A 762 44.84 -79.86 -83.85
N SER A 763 44.77 -80.47 -82.66
CA SER A 763 43.72 -80.20 -81.68
C SER A 763 44.24 -79.56 -80.40
N VAL A 764 43.50 -78.58 -79.88
CA VAL A 764 43.86 -77.82 -78.69
C VAL A 764 42.80 -77.97 -77.61
N VAL A 765 43.23 -78.20 -76.37
CA VAL A 765 42.38 -78.15 -75.19
C VAL A 765 42.74 -76.94 -74.36
N VAL A 766 41.75 -76.10 -74.06
CA VAL A 766 41.89 -74.97 -73.14
C VAL A 766 41.32 -75.37 -71.79
N TYR A 767 42.11 -75.24 -70.73
CA TYR A 767 41.70 -75.54 -69.36
C TYR A 767 41.73 -74.27 -68.52
N MET A 768 40.60 -73.93 -67.90
CA MET A 768 40.45 -72.80 -67.00
C MET A 768 40.11 -73.31 -65.61
N LYS A 769 41.04 -73.14 -64.66
CA LYS A 769 40.85 -73.56 -63.27
C LYS A 769 40.72 -72.33 -62.39
N GLY A 770 39.53 -72.11 -61.85
CA GLY A 770 39.29 -71.06 -60.85
C GLY A 770 39.69 -71.53 -59.45
N GLU A 771 40.56 -70.79 -58.78
CA GLU A 771 40.85 -70.87 -57.35
C GLU A 771 40.33 -69.60 -56.64
N GLU A 772 40.25 -69.57 -55.31
CA GLU A 772 39.64 -68.45 -54.57
C GLU A 772 40.31 -67.09 -54.81
N THR A 773 41.58 -67.08 -55.19
CA THR A 773 42.39 -65.85 -55.34
C THR A 773 42.89 -65.59 -56.76
N HIS A 774 42.74 -66.56 -57.66
CA HIS A 774 43.25 -66.45 -59.03
C HIS A 774 42.58 -67.45 -59.98
N LEU A 775 42.54 -67.08 -61.26
CA LEU A 775 42.19 -67.96 -62.38
C LEU A 775 43.47 -68.45 -63.06
N GLU A 776 43.63 -69.77 -63.12
CA GLU A 776 44.69 -70.42 -63.87
C GLU A 776 44.19 -70.78 -65.28
N PHE A 777 44.81 -70.21 -66.31
CA PHE A 777 44.50 -70.44 -67.73
C PHE A 777 45.61 -71.27 -68.39
N ARG A 778 45.24 -72.42 -68.96
CA ARG A 778 46.14 -73.33 -69.67
C ARG A 778 45.64 -73.66 -71.07
N MET A 779 46.56 -73.76 -72.04
CA MET A 779 46.28 -74.20 -73.41
C MET A 779 47.27 -75.31 -73.79
N VAL A 780 46.78 -76.45 -74.30
CA VAL A 780 47.58 -77.68 -74.52
C VAL A 780 47.27 -78.32 -75.88
N GLU A 781 48.28 -78.81 -76.62
CA GLU A 781 48.12 -79.58 -77.88
C GLU A 781 47.83 -81.05 -77.54
N SER A 782 46.78 -81.63 -78.11
CA SER A 782 46.33 -82.98 -77.74
C SER A 782 47.21 -84.12 -78.27
N ILE A 783 48.11 -83.88 -79.26
CA ILE A 783 48.75 -84.97 -80.04
C ILE A 783 50.24 -85.18 -79.70
N SER A 784 50.86 -84.26 -78.95
CA SER A 784 52.25 -84.39 -78.49
C SER A 784 52.29 -84.37 -76.97
N ASN A 785 52.61 -85.49 -76.34
CA ASN A 785 52.74 -85.63 -74.87
C ASN A 785 54.04 -84.96 -74.35
N LYS A 786 54.32 -83.73 -74.80
CA LYS A 786 55.46 -82.87 -74.42
C LYS A 786 54.96 -81.45 -74.10
N GLY A 787 54.80 -81.15 -72.82
CA GLY A 787 54.73 -79.80 -72.24
C GLY A 787 53.47 -78.96 -72.55
N ASP A 788 52.97 -78.25 -71.54
CA ASP A 788 51.90 -77.25 -71.70
C ASP A 788 52.29 -76.21 -72.77
N LEU A 789 51.38 -75.90 -73.72
CA LEU A 789 51.61 -74.90 -74.77
C LEU A 789 51.57 -73.48 -74.20
N LEU A 790 50.80 -73.28 -73.13
CA LEU A 790 50.67 -72.01 -72.44
C LEU A 790 50.13 -72.20 -71.01
N LEU A 791 50.64 -71.43 -70.04
CA LEU A 791 50.12 -71.29 -68.68
C LEU A 791 50.20 -69.82 -68.24
N ARG A 792 49.08 -69.20 -67.86
CA ARG A 792 49.04 -67.87 -67.24
C ARG A 792 48.06 -67.84 -66.08
N ILE A 793 48.41 -67.08 -65.03
CA ILE A 793 47.59 -66.89 -63.84
C ILE A 793 47.07 -65.44 -63.83
N PHE A 794 45.75 -65.28 -63.67
CA PHE A 794 45.07 -63.99 -63.56
C PHE A 794 44.56 -63.81 -62.12
N PRO A 795 44.88 -62.72 -61.42
CA PRO A 795 44.39 -62.49 -60.06
C PRO A 795 42.88 -62.23 -60.07
N LEU A 796 42.15 -62.76 -59.08
CA LEU A 796 40.74 -62.44 -58.84
C LEU A 796 40.68 -61.49 -57.63
N ASP A 797 40.22 -60.25 -57.84
CA ASP A 797 40.22 -59.24 -56.78
C ASP A 797 38.99 -59.44 -55.87
N THR A 798 39.18 -60.08 -54.71
CA THR A 798 38.10 -60.24 -53.72
C THR A 798 38.00 -58.96 -52.87
N LYS A 799 37.29 -57.95 -53.36
CA LYS A 799 36.83 -56.82 -52.54
C LYS A 799 35.30 -56.83 -52.41
N GLU A 800 34.81 -57.35 -51.29
CA GLU A 800 33.47 -57.04 -50.78
C GLU A 800 33.47 -55.58 -50.28
N GLU A 801 32.99 -54.64 -51.10
CA GLU A 801 32.65 -53.29 -50.64
C GLU A 801 31.25 -53.29 -50.01
N ASN A 802 31.20 -53.24 -48.68
CA ASN A 802 30.01 -52.90 -47.91
C ASN A 802 29.65 -51.42 -48.14
N HIS A 803 28.57 -51.16 -48.89
CA HIS A 803 27.93 -49.85 -48.98
C HIS A 803 27.11 -49.53 -47.72
N VAL A 804 27.23 -48.29 -47.23
CA VAL A 804 26.31 -47.62 -46.27
C VAL A 804 25.06 -47.16 -46.99
#